data_AF-A0A926HBT9-F1
#
_entry.id   AF-A0A926HBT9-F1
#
_cell.length_a   1.000
_cell.length_b   1.000
_cell.length_c   1.000
_cell.angle_alpha   90.00
_cell.angle_beta   90.00
_cell.angle_gamma   90.00
#
_symmetry.space_group_name_H-M   'P 1'
#
loop_
_entity.id
_entity.type
_entity.pdbx_description
1 polymer ?
#
loop_
_entity_poly.entity_id
_entity_poly.type
_entity_poly.pdbx_seq_one_letter_code
_entity_poly.pdbx_strand_id
1 'polypeptide(L)'
;MPMLLVVASAFFCWLAAPTRALDRLLGTGAFRASQIRARPTERVTVIENGEPVDVPLSPRIPKRSLSRRLRDKLPPPSYSSFALAVLALVVVGLSVALPRSLLAPREQFTVLVAPFGDGQASETGRQAAHALAATLNEQSNGLWSAVTINELPRSPAEGVSRLAREGADVLIYGTIAPGAVIDQPSLSPLLLYQPTGGYAPLAWDGYSGRFAMPSAYALSAEPINGSAVLPPLLRALARYSTGDVDSSFDELGTLMASYPALAQPLPRAIRGNILWAAGNYAAAAEEYQRTGVLSIQNEQPSEMALLANNLGAIYQDAGDQVRADQAFTQAEALLGGQALPELQVNRARTLISRHSYADAVALLEPLRRAELNIPTAFTLIDAYLGSQRYEDAQLQLEQSQRQIAPQAERSPAAYAKLVQQRFELAAAERTTRLQLGTAIGASDQLLWELMSGQALSDDELNQPQQDLETIIRRGNELESSWQQVSAAADVDRQPYLSQIANNQVRLANSAERQRRKLLTAVDLNLLRERGAGGGLLDSVVGRFGGEQVRTAAIVENLDAILAAEPNDLEALVLLGFTHNVGGERDQARQTFEQANQLAPTRPEPAYGLAEVALPDDRPQAKAQLNEALRRDANFYLARTRLATLSEQDQEWPAAVEQRRWLATNRGSTADVLGLATALQQSGPAGYAEAEQTLLPLANANNADALVQLSSLYIAAGDVAAAELVLDRARTASPEDPEIAYQRGQALEQLGRTAEAQAEYAHAISLDGNYAQARIALGELYAANTQYEQAAREYDVALRSGTDDPATLQEIGRVLLIAGENRRAVEAYQRAAELAESDPAPYLGLARAHLQMGEANEAVRAAETAIQLAGGTNAQAYVALGDASLLLGDAPGALGHFIMAEQQDPNLAAAKLGRGRAAAAVGEWAVAQSYFQQAIRMDAQLAEARLWNGEALLQQNDIEGARNEYQAALTLRPNYPEAQYGVAKAQAAAGQLAEAHQSLARALELRRDYAAAFVLDGVVSEQQGDRNAARQAYDKAIAADNSSAEAHYRRGLLDIADSNTAGARRELEAAVRLRSNFAEAHYWLGRAYLGEGQPEQADEQFALALVHSNQNYPEAQYYQGVAREQMGDIASAFAAYQAALNQATNSAWAQEAQAALTRLGR
;
A
#
# COMPACT_ATOMS: atom_id res chain seq x y z
N MET A 1 -3.93 52.85 -46.13
CA MET A 1 -4.97 53.18 -45.13
C MET A 1 -4.33 53.27 -43.75
N PRO A 2 -4.13 54.47 -43.20
CA PRO A 2 -3.54 54.66 -41.87
C PRO A 2 -4.65 54.86 -40.84
N MET A 3 -5.13 53.77 -40.23
CA MET A 3 -5.98 53.85 -39.02
C MET A 3 -5.89 52.59 -38.13
N LEU A 4 -4.83 51.79 -38.29
CA LEU A 4 -4.54 50.59 -37.48
C LEU A 4 -3.29 50.72 -36.61
N LEU A 5 -2.60 51.87 -36.66
CA LEU A 5 -1.33 52.12 -35.98
C LEU A 5 -1.45 52.92 -34.67
N VAL A 6 -2.67 53.24 -34.21
CA VAL A 6 -2.88 53.98 -32.95
C VAL A 6 -3.44 53.10 -31.82
N VAL A 7 -3.88 51.87 -32.10
CA VAL A 7 -4.39 50.93 -31.06
C VAL A 7 -3.34 49.90 -30.62
N ALA A 8 -2.28 49.68 -31.40
CA ALA A 8 -1.21 48.74 -31.04
C ALA A 8 -0.20 49.29 -30.02
N SER A 9 -0.14 50.61 -29.80
CA SER A 9 0.81 51.24 -28.88
C SER A 9 0.31 51.36 -27.43
N ALA A 10 -0.96 51.06 -27.15
CA ALA A 10 -1.52 51.11 -25.79
C ALA A 10 -1.56 49.74 -25.09
N PHE A 11 -1.40 48.64 -25.82
CA PHE A 11 -1.44 47.28 -25.25
C PHE A 11 -0.05 46.72 -24.90
N PHE A 12 1.02 47.35 -25.39
CA PHE A 12 2.41 46.91 -25.17
C PHE A 12 3.11 47.52 -23.94
N CYS A 13 2.42 48.34 -23.15
CA CYS A 13 2.99 48.95 -21.93
C CYS A 13 2.54 48.29 -20.61
N TRP A 14 1.90 47.10 -20.63
CA TRP A 14 1.42 46.45 -19.40
C TRP A 14 2.05 45.08 -19.10
N LEU A 15 3.08 44.67 -19.85
CA LEU A 15 3.83 43.43 -19.59
C LEU A 15 5.34 43.69 -19.70
N ALA A 16 5.87 44.47 -18.75
CA ALA A 16 7.29 44.46 -18.38
C ALA A 16 7.38 44.71 -16.86
N ALA A 17 7.89 43.71 -16.13
CA ALA A 17 8.02 43.63 -14.66
C ALA A 17 9.02 44.69 -14.09
N PRO A 18 9.18 44.93 -12.75
CA PRO A 18 9.45 43.89 -11.74
C PRO A 18 8.94 44.12 -10.28
N THR A 19 9.00 43.04 -9.50
CA THR A 19 9.20 42.86 -8.04
C THR A 19 8.86 43.96 -7.00
N ARG A 20 8.34 43.49 -5.84
CA ARG A 20 8.16 44.15 -4.52
C ARG A 20 6.89 44.97 -4.29
N ALA A 21 5.75 44.31 -4.07
CA ALA A 21 4.62 44.89 -3.34
C ALA A 21 3.55 43.83 -2.94
N LEU A 22 3.93 42.77 -2.23
CA LEU A 22 2.95 41.85 -1.61
C LEU A 22 3.37 41.32 -0.23
N ASP A 23 4.27 42.05 0.44
CA ASP A 23 4.70 41.84 1.84
C ASP A 23 4.02 42.83 2.83
N ARG A 24 2.92 43.48 2.43
CA ARG A 24 2.24 44.47 3.28
C ARG A 24 0.72 44.31 3.34
N LEU A 25 0.28 43.06 3.37
CA LEU A 25 -1.01 42.69 3.95
C LEU A 25 -0.79 41.56 4.99
N LEU A 26 0.19 41.79 5.88
CA LEU A 26 0.22 41.20 7.23
C LEU A 26 -1.12 41.57 7.91
N GLY A 27 -1.80 40.76 8.70
CA GLY A 27 -1.39 39.56 9.39
C GLY A 27 -2.17 39.49 10.72
N THR A 28 -2.16 38.30 11.33
CA THR A 28 -2.44 38.00 12.74
C THR A 28 -3.88 38.14 13.26
N GLY A 29 -4.35 37.08 13.94
CA GLY A 29 -5.43 37.20 14.93
C GLY A 29 -6.36 35.99 15.05
N ALA A 30 -5.92 34.97 15.78
CA ALA A 30 -6.69 34.10 16.68
C ALA A 30 -8.13 33.69 16.32
N PHE A 31 -8.41 32.38 16.30
CA PHE A 31 -9.60 31.85 17.01
C PHE A 31 -9.36 30.42 17.52
N ARG A 32 -9.55 30.27 18.83
CA ARG A 32 -9.60 28.99 19.56
C ARG A 32 -10.91 28.26 19.27
N ALA A 33 -10.80 26.93 19.40
CA ALA A 33 -11.80 25.90 19.52
C ALA A 33 -13.17 26.27 20.11
N SER A 34 -14.21 25.62 19.57
CA SER A 34 -15.27 25.02 20.39
C SER A 34 -15.81 23.75 19.73
N GLN A 35 -15.77 22.69 20.52
CA GLN A 35 -16.32 21.34 20.35
C GLN A 35 -17.77 21.33 19.81
N ILE A 36 -18.14 20.31 19.02
CA ILE A 36 -19.37 19.52 19.21
C ILE A 36 -19.18 18.12 18.58
N ARG A 37 -19.73 17.15 19.31
CA ARG A 37 -19.64 15.69 19.28
C ARG A 37 -20.09 15.00 17.98
N ALA A 38 -19.58 13.80 17.79
CA ALA A 38 -20.00 12.82 16.80
C ALA A 38 -21.27 12.02 17.19
N ARG A 39 -21.95 11.50 16.13
CA ARG A 39 -22.90 10.37 15.99
C ARG A 39 -24.41 10.63 16.25
N PRO A 40 -25.35 9.88 15.61
CA PRO A 40 -25.21 8.64 14.82
C PRO A 40 -25.90 8.62 13.43
N THR A 41 -25.65 7.52 12.70
CA THR A 41 -26.31 7.02 11.48
C THR A 41 -27.84 7.11 11.47
N GLU A 42 -28.43 7.78 10.47
CA GLU A 42 -29.87 7.68 10.17
C GLU A 42 -30.19 6.36 9.45
N ARG A 43 -31.07 5.55 10.05
CA ARG A 43 -31.79 4.45 9.40
C ARG A 43 -33.04 5.04 8.73
N VAL A 44 -33.31 4.68 7.48
CA VAL A 44 -34.56 5.03 6.80
C VAL A 44 -35.46 3.79 6.79
N THR A 45 -36.53 3.83 7.57
CA THR A 45 -37.61 2.84 7.52
C THR A 45 -38.57 3.22 6.38
N VAL A 46 -38.72 2.36 5.38
CA VAL A 46 -39.73 2.55 4.31
C VAL A 46 -40.92 1.64 4.62
N ILE A 47 -42.13 2.19 4.51
CA ILE A 47 -43.37 1.42 4.59
C ILE A 47 -43.72 0.91 3.20
N GLU A 48 -43.70 -0.41 3.01
CA GLU A 48 -44.22 -1.06 1.82
C GLU A 48 -45.40 -1.95 2.25
N ASN A 49 -46.60 -1.71 1.70
CA ASN A 49 -47.85 -2.39 2.07
C ASN A 49 -48.27 -2.28 3.56
N GLY A 50 -47.87 -1.22 4.27
CA GLY A 50 -48.37 -0.92 5.62
C GLY A 50 -47.51 -1.41 6.79
N GLU A 51 -46.34 -2.01 6.56
CA GLU A 51 -45.38 -2.39 7.61
C GLU A 51 -43.96 -1.82 7.30
N PRO A 52 -43.11 -1.49 8.30
CA PRO A 52 -41.79 -0.91 8.09
C PRO A 52 -40.69 -1.96 7.84
N VAL A 53 -39.83 -1.77 6.83
CA VAL A 53 -38.64 -2.60 6.56
C VAL A 53 -37.37 -1.73 6.41
N ASP A 54 -36.26 -2.14 7.03
CA ASP A 54 -34.94 -1.48 6.99
C ASP A 54 -34.06 -2.02 5.84
N VAL A 55 -33.48 -1.15 5.00
CA VAL A 55 -32.60 -1.54 3.87
C VAL A 55 -31.25 -0.79 3.92
N PRO A 56 -30.09 -1.48 3.83
CA PRO A 56 -28.76 -0.85 3.76
C PRO A 56 -28.35 -0.47 2.31
N LEU A 57 -27.69 0.68 2.13
CA LEU A 57 -27.21 1.17 0.83
C LEU A 57 -25.75 0.76 0.56
N SER A 58 -25.52 -0.03 -0.49
CA SER A 58 -24.25 -0.13 -1.23
C SER A 58 -24.50 0.00 -2.74
N PRO A 59 -23.52 0.47 -3.54
CA PRO A 59 -23.77 1.13 -4.81
C PRO A 59 -23.50 0.25 -6.04
N ARG A 60 -24.37 0.29 -7.07
CA ARG A 60 -24.01 0.00 -8.48
C ARG A 60 -24.92 0.76 -9.47
N ILE A 61 -24.26 1.48 -10.39
CA ILE A 61 -24.74 2.18 -11.62
C ILE A 61 -25.12 1.07 -12.67
N PRO A 62 -25.85 1.24 -13.82
CA PRO A 62 -26.11 2.43 -14.63
C PRO A 62 -27.47 2.55 -15.40
N LYS A 63 -27.83 3.77 -15.86
CA LYS A 63 -28.16 4.13 -17.28
C LYS A 63 -28.87 5.48 -17.38
N ARG A 64 -28.45 6.27 -18.38
CA ARG A 64 -28.98 7.57 -18.78
C ARG A 64 -30.49 7.52 -19.11
N SER A 65 -31.25 8.53 -18.70
CA SER A 65 -31.76 9.56 -19.63
C SER A 65 -32.62 10.64 -18.95
N LEU A 66 -32.39 11.87 -19.40
CA LEU A 66 -33.29 13.02 -19.52
C LEU A 66 -34.26 13.42 -18.37
N SER A 67 -33.90 14.57 -17.82
CA SER A 67 -34.68 15.83 -17.92
C SER A 67 -35.75 16.14 -16.87
N ARG A 68 -35.74 17.44 -16.50
CA ARG A 68 -36.80 18.21 -15.84
C ARG A 68 -37.11 17.88 -14.38
N ARG A 69 -36.42 18.58 -13.49
CA ARG A 69 -36.93 19.74 -12.73
C ARG A 69 -36.03 19.95 -11.53
N LEU A 70 -35.37 21.09 -11.47
CA LEU A 70 -35.31 21.91 -10.25
C LEU A 70 -35.02 23.33 -10.73
N ARG A 71 -36.12 24.02 -10.99
CA ARG A 71 -36.21 25.47 -11.05
C ARG A 71 -36.30 25.93 -9.59
N ASP A 72 -35.70 27.08 -9.32
CA ASP A 72 -35.90 27.93 -8.15
C ASP A 72 -34.99 27.64 -6.93
N LYS A 73 -33.78 28.23 -6.96
CA LYS A 73 -33.38 29.39 -6.11
C LYS A 73 -31.87 29.65 -6.25
N LEU A 74 -31.50 30.71 -6.97
CA LEU A 74 -30.14 31.30 -6.99
C LEU A 74 -30.25 32.83 -6.76
N PRO A 75 -29.35 33.45 -5.98
CA PRO A 75 -29.16 34.91 -5.94
C PRO A 75 -28.31 35.41 -7.14
N PRO A 76 -28.24 36.73 -7.42
CA PRO A 76 -27.85 37.27 -8.73
C PRO A 76 -26.32 37.24 -8.98
N PRO A 77 -25.87 37.35 -10.24
CA PRO A 77 -24.49 37.05 -10.63
C PRO A 77 -23.55 38.22 -10.37
N SER A 78 -22.35 37.90 -9.87
CA SER A 78 -21.18 38.77 -9.96
C SER A 78 -20.60 38.75 -11.39
N TYR A 79 -19.93 39.85 -11.75
CA TYR A 79 -19.45 40.26 -13.07
C TYR A 79 -18.52 39.28 -13.85
N SER A 80 -18.26 38.07 -13.36
CA SER A 80 -17.34 37.09 -13.97
C SER A 80 -17.96 36.27 -15.12
N SER A 81 -19.28 36.22 -15.23
CA SER A 81 -19.99 35.45 -16.27
C SER A 81 -20.08 36.18 -17.62
N PHE A 82 -20.00 37.53 -17.63
CA PHE A 82 -19.96 38.31 -18.87
C PHE A 82 -18.57 38.28 -19.51
N ALA A 83 -17.49 38.26 -18.70
CA ALA A 83 -16.13 38.13 -19.18
C ALA A 83 -15.86 36.75 -19.81
N LEU A 84 -16.40 35.67 -19.23
CA LEU A 84 -16.31 34.33 -19.79
C LEU A 84 -17.17 34.15 -21.06
N ALA A 85 -18.34 34.79 -21.15
CA ALA A 85 -19.17 34.76 -22.35
C ALA A 85 -18.56 35.57 -23.51
N VAL A 86 -17.90 36.70 -23.21
CA VAL A 86 -17.15 37.49 -24.20
C VAL A 86 -15.86 36.79 -24.59
N LEU A 87 -15.14 36.14 -23.66
CA LEU A 87 -13.97 35.32 -23.98
C LEU A 87 -14.35 34.11 -24.84
N ALA A 88 -15.50 33.47 -24.57
CA ALA A 88 -16.03 32.39 -25.42
C ALA A 88 -16.46 32.90 -26.80
N LEU A 89 -17.07 34.09 -26.91
CA LEU A 89 -17.43 34.70 -28.20
C LEU A 89 -16.20 35.24 -28.97
N VAL A 90 -15.13 35.62 -28.27
CA VAL A 90 -13.85 36.03 -28.86
C VAL A 90 -13.04 34.80 -29.26
N VAL A 91 -13.09 33.68 -28.52
CA VAL A 91 -12.46 32.41 -28.90
C VAL A 91 -13.23 31.73 -30.05
N VAL A 92 -14.57 31.82 -30.08
CA VAL A 92 -15.41 31.36 -31.21
C VAL A 92 -15.36 32.35 -32.40
N GLY A 93 -15.08 33.63 -32.15
CA GLY A 93 -14.94 34.67 -33.19
C GLY A 93 -13.54 34.73 -33.82
N LEU A 94 -12.47 34.48 -33.07
CA LEU A 94 -11.09 34.39 -33.60
C LEU A 94 -10.78 33.04 -34.25
N SER A 95 -11.60 32.00 -34.02
CA SER A 95 -11.55 30.76 -34.80
C SER A 95 -12.23 30.87 -36.17
N VAL A 96 -12.71 32.05 -36.57
CA VAL A 96 -13.30 32.34 -37.89
C VAL A 96 -12.47 33.36 -38.72
N ALA A 97 -11.32 33.84 -38.22
CA ALA A 97 -10.49 34.82 -38.93
C ALA A 97 -9.00 34.42 -39.09
N LEU A 98 -8.70 33.12 -39.01
CA LEU A 98 -7.52 32.56 -39.66
C LEU A 98 -7.97 31.95 -41.00
N PRO A 99 -7.21 32.09 -42.10
CA PRO A 99 -7.61 31.51 -43.37
C PRO A 99 -7.72 30.00 -43.21
N ARG A 100 -8.95 29.46 -43.24
CA ARG A 100 -9.22 28.01 -43.39
C ARG A 100 -8.59 27.42 -44.68
N SER A 101 -7.99 28.25 -45.53
CA SER A 101 -7.24 27.87 -46.72
C SER A 101 -5.86 27.25 -46.46
N LEU A 102 -5.42 27.10 -45.20
CA LEU A 102 -4.18 26.38 -44.85
C LEU A 102 -4.40 24.97 -44.26
N LEU A 103 -5.65 24.59 -43.95
CA LEU A 103 -5.99 23.35 -43.21
C LEU A 103 -7.21 22.60 -43.80
N ALA A 104 -7.53 22.83 -45.07
CA ALA A 104 -8.46 21.95 -45.80
C ALA A 104 -7.65 20.86 -46.51
N PRO A 105 -8.07 19.58 -46.49
CA PRO A 105 -7.45 18.57 -47.33
C PRO A 105 -7.57 19.02 -48.79
N ARG A 106 -6.45 19.18 -49.49
CA ARG A 106 -6.48 19.39 -50.94
C ARG A 106 -6.95 18.09 -51.57
N GLU A 107 -8.11 18.11 -52.21
CA GLU A 107 -8.69 16.93 -52.87
C GLU A 107 -7.99 16.57 -54.21
N GLN A 108 -7.05 17.38 -54.72
CA GLN A 108 -6.51 17.21 -56.08
C GLN A 108 -4.98 17.35 -56.14
N PHE A 109 -4.31 16.31 -56.67
CA PHE A 109 -2.86 16.27 -56.92
C PHE A 109 -2.46 17.38 -57.88
N THR A 110 -1.43 18.17 -57.57
CA THR A 110 -1.10 19.38 -58.35
C THR A 110 0.23 19.21 -59.09
N VAL A 111 0.21 19.40 -60.41
CA VAL A 111 1.36 19.27 -61.29
C VAL A 111 1.70 20.63 -61.91
N LEU A 112 2.91 21.12 -61.66
CA LEU A 112 3.45 22.29 -62.34
C LEU A 112 4.25 21.85 -63.56
N VAL A 113 4.09 22.56 -64.67
CA VAL A 113 4.90 22.35 -65.88
C VAL A 113 5.63 23.65 -66.21
N ALA A 114 6.95 23.65 -66.10
CA ALA A 114 7.77 24.80 -66.50
C ALA A 114 8.14 24.73 -67.99
N PRO A 115 8.54 25.86 -68.61
CA PRO A 115 9.02 25.86 -69.98
C PRO A 115 10.25 24.94 -70.12
N PHE A 116 10.31 24.14 -71.17
CA PHE A 116 11.50 23.30 -71.46
C PHE A 116 12.59 24.15 -72.10
N GLY A 117 13.85 23.97 -71.71
CA GLY A 117 14.99 24.65 -72.33
C GLY A 117 15.39 24.01 -73.66
N ASP A 118 15.74 24.84 -74.65
CA ASP A 118 16.31 24.38 -75.94
C ASP A 118 17.67 25.02 -76.25
N GLY A 119 18.32 25.58 -75.24
CA GLY A 119 19.55 26.38 -75.35
C GLY A 119 19.35 27.88 -75.05
N GLN A 120 18.11 28.40 -75.09
CA GLN A 120 17.65 29.65 -74.44
C GLN A 120 16.14 29.51 -74.08
N ALA A 121 15.50 30.52 -73.49
CA ALA A 121 14.05 30.50 -73.24
C ALA A 121 13.28 30.69 -74.56
N SER A 122 13.10 29.63 -75.35
CA SER A 122 12.43 29.71 -76.64
C SER A 122 10.91 29.63 -76.55
N GLU A 123 10.28 30.08 -77.63
CA GLU A 123 8.84 29.90 -77.85
C GLU A 123 8.47 28.40 -77.92
N THR A 124 9.34 27.56 -78.50
CA THR A 124 9.16 26.10 -78.58
C THR A 124 9.02 25.46 -77.20
N GLY A 125 9.87 25.84 -76.25
CA GLY A 125 9.84 25.33 -74.88
C GLY A 125 8.57 25.70 -74.10
N ARG A 126 8.08 26.93 -74.29
CA ARG A 126 6.81 27.41 -73.70
C ARG A 126 5.61 26.73 -74.34
N GLN A 127 5.60 26.57 -75.66
CA GLN A 127 4.55 25.85 -76.38
C GLN A 127 4.50 24.37 -75.96
N ALA A 128 5.65 23.72 -75.81
CA ALA A 128 5.73 22.35 -75.31
C ALA A 128 5.19 22.19 -73.89
N ALA A 129 5.50 23.14 -72.99
CA ALA A 129 4.96 23.14 -71.63
C ALA A 129 3.43 23.32 -71.60
N HIS A 130 2.88 24.23 -72.41
CA HIS A 130 1.43 24.41 -72.56
C HIS A 130 0.74 23.19 -73.17
N ALA A 131 1.32 22.62 -74.23
CA ALA A 131 0.81 21.40 -74.86
C ALA A 131 0.83 20.23 -73.86
N LEU A 132 1.92 20.07 -73.11
CA LEU A 132 2.04 19.01 -72.12
C LEU A 132 1.01 19.19 -71.00
N ALA A 133 0.87 20.39 -70.42
CA ALA A 133 -0.13 20.63 -69.38
C ALA A 133 -1.56 20.38 -69.88
N ALA A 134 -1.88 20.72 -71.13
CA ALA A 134 -3.16 20.41 -71.74
C ALA A 134 -3.39 18.90 -71.86
N THR A 135 -2.43 18.15 -72.43
CA THR A 135 -2.48 16.69 -72.53
C THR A 135 -2.60 16.02 -71.16
N LEU A 136 -1.87 16.52 -70.16
CA LEU A 136 -1.95 16.01 -68.80
C LEU A 136 -3.34 16.22 -68.20
N ASN A 137 -3.96 17.39 -68.41
CA ASN A 137 -5.31 17.65 -67.91
C ASN A 137 -6.38 16.81 -68.63
N GLU A 138 -6.26 16.62 -69.95
CA GLU A 138 -7.15 15.76 -70.74
C GLU A 138 -7.13 14.31 -70.24
N GLN A 139 -5.95 13.81 -69.85
CA GLN A 139 -5.76 12.43 -69.39
C GLN A 139 -5.87 12.26 -67.86
N SER A 140 -6.14 13.34 -67.12
CA SER A 140 -6.18 13.36 -65.66
C SER A 140 -7.29 12.49 -65.08
N ASN A 141 -8.43 12.38 -65.78
CA ASN A 141 -9.66 11.81 -65.25
C ASN A 141 -10.03 12.35 -63.85
N GLY A 142 -9.69 13.62 -63.57
CA GLY A 142 -9.94 14.27 -62.27
C GLY A 142 -8.92 13.97 -61.16
N LEU A 143 -7.92 13.12 -61.40
CA LEU A 143 -6.91 12.75 -60.39
C LEU A 143 -5.93 13.88 -60.06
N TRP A 144 -5.65 14.77 -61.02
CA TRP A 144 -4.74 15.89 -60.83
C TRP A 144 -5.18 17.14 -61.59
N SER A 145 -4.53 18.27 -61.27
CA SER A 145 -4.58 19.51 -62.03
C SER A 145 -3.18 19.91 -62.48
N ALA A 146 -2.97 20.05 -63.78
CA ALA A 146 -1.72 20.49 -64.37
C ALA A 146 -1.77 21.98 -64.74
N VAL A 147 -0.80 22.76 -64.24
CA VAL A 147 -0.72 24.21 -64.44
C VAL A 147 0.66 24.57 -64.99
N THR A 148 0.70 25.38 -66.04
CA THR A 148 1.96 25.91 -66.56
C THR A 148 2.46 27.09 -65.74
N ILE A 149 3.76 27.11 -65.46
CA ILE A 149 4.44 28.28 -64.88
C ILE A 149 5.31 28.97 -65.94
N ASN A 150 5.63 30.25 -65.73
CA ASN A 150 6.33 31.07 -66.72
C ASN A 150 7.85 31.02 -66.62
N GLU A 151 8.39 30.54 -65.49
CA GLU A 151 9.81 30.60 -65.17
C GLU A 151 10.40 29.19 -65.11
N LEU A 152 11.48 28.97 -65.85
CA LEU A 152 12.28 27.75 -65.76
C LEU A 152 13.15 27.81 -64.49
N PRO A 153 13.11 26.79 -63.60
CA PRO A 153 13.98 26.75 -62.43
C PRO A 153 15.47 26.75 -62.82
N ARG A 154 16.31 27.53 -62.13
CA ARG A 154 17.75 27.58 -62.40
C ARG A 154 18.49 26.39 -61.79
N SER A 155 17.89 25.73 -60.81
CA SER A 155 18.40 24.52 -60.17
C SER A 155 17.25 23.67 -59.61
N PRO A 156 17.49 22.37 -59.35
CA PRO A 156 16.52 21.51 -58.66
C PRO A 156 16.08 22.07 -57.29
N ALA A 157 17.01 22.68 -56.54
CA ALA A 157 16.72 23.28 -55.23
C ALA A 157 15.76 24.49 -55.32
N GLU A 158 15.89 25.31 -56.37
CA GLU A 158 14.95 26.39 -56.64
C GLU A 158 13.57 25.85 -57.02
N GLY A 159 13.53 24.79 -57.82
CA GLY A 159 12.29 24.11 -58.21
C GLY A 159 11.57 23.47 -57.00
N VAL A 160 12.30 22.83 -56.10
CA VAL A 160 11.80 22.30 -54.81
C VAL A 160 11.22 23.44 -53.95
N SER A 161 11.93 24.56 -53.85
CA SER A 161 11.43 25.74 -53.13
C SER A 161 10.17 26.33 -53.76
N ARG A 162 10.03 26.20 -55.08
CA ARG A 162 8.83 26.60 -55.83
C ARG A 162 7.65 25.66 -55.54
N LEU A 163 7.87 24.35 -55.61
CA LEU A 163 6.88 23.33 -55.25
C LEU A 163 6.27 23.60 -53.88
N ALA A 164 7.12 23.80 -52.86
CA ALA A 164 6.69 24.10 -51.50
C ALA A 164 5.87 25.39 -51.38
N ARG A 165 6.26 26.46 -52.10
CA ARG A 165 5.52 27.75 -52.08
C ARG A 165 4.15 27.68 -52.75
N GLU A 166 4.03 26.91 -53.82
CA GLU A 166 2.76 26.76 -54.56
C GLU A 166 1.89 25.62 -54.01
N GLY A 167 2.45 24.81 -53.10
CA GLY A 167 1.81 23.61 -52.56
C GLY A 167 1.57 22.55 -53.65
N ALA A 168 2.43 22.50 -54.66
CA ALA A 168 2.33 21.51 -55.73
C ALA A 168 3.08 20.23 -55.36
N ASP A 169 2.66 19.10 -55.92
CA ASP A 169 3.25 17.78 -55.64
C ASP A 169 4.36 17.42 -56.63
N VAL A 170 4.21 17.86 -57.89
CA VAL A 170 5.15 17.57 -58.98
C VAL A 170 5.50 18.84 -59.77
N LEU A 171 6.76 19.02 -60.12
CA LEU A 171 7.22 20.02 -61.08
C LEU A 171 7.98 19.34 -62.20
N ILE A 172 7.50 19.49 -63.44
CA ILE A 172 8.14 18.94 -64.64
C ILE A 172 8.82 20.07 -65.38
N TYR A 173 10.10 19.91 -65.64
CA TYR A 173 10.88 20.78 -66.50
C TYR A 173 11.99 19.98 -67.18
N GLY A 174 12.87 20.60 -67.95
CA GLY A 174 14.00 19.89 -68.57
C GLY A 174 14.35 20.50 -69.91
N THR A 175 14.73 19.66 -70.87
CA THR A 175 15.05 20.11 -72.22
C THR A 175 14.16 19.48 -73.28
N ILE A 176 13.99 20.19 -74.40
CA ILE A 176 13.31 19.69 -75.60
C ILE A 176 14.19 19.97 -76.82
N ALA A 177 14.22 19.04 -77.78
CA ALA A 177 14.92 19.28 -79.05
C ALA A 177 14.30 20.49 -79.82
N PRO A 178 15.11 21.39 -80.41
CA PRO A 178 14.60 22.55 -81.13
C PRO A 178 13.62 22.17 -82.25
N GLY A 179 12.43 22.78 -82.26
CA GLY A 179 11.37 22.53 -83.24
C GLY A 179 10.60 21.21 -83.07
N ALA A 180 10.86 20.45 -82.00
CA ALA A 180 10.18 19.19 -81.73
C ALA A 180 8.84 19.37 -80.99
N VAL A 181 8.00 18.32 -81.04
CA VAL A 181 6.69 18.23 -80.35
C VAL A 181 6.70 17.13 -79.28
N ILE A 182 5.78 17.20 -78.32
CA ILE A 182 5.76 16.32 -77.12
C ILE A 182 5.33 14.87 -77.40
N ASP A 183 4.81 14.61 -78.60
CA ASP A 183 4.20 13.35 -79.04
C ASP A 183 5.22 12.37 -79.64
N GLN A 184 6.50 12.74 -79.64
CA GLN A 184 7.63 11.95 -80.12
C GLN A 184 8.73 11.92 -79.05
N PRO A 185 9.72 11.00 -79.16
CA PRO A 185 10.89 10.96 -78.27
C PRO A 185 11.75 12.23 -78.37
N SER A 186 11.36 13.30 -77.66
CA SER A 186 11.91 14.65 -77.84
C SER A 186 12.16 15.39 -76.52
N LEU A 187 11.56 14.94 -75.41
CA LEU A 187 11.72 15.55 -74.10
C LEU A 187 12.79 14.81 -73.31
N SER A 188 13.68 15.54 -72.65
CA SER A 188 14.51 15.02 -71.57
C SER A 188 14.08 15.68 -70.26
N PRO A 189 12.99 15.19 -69.64
CA PRO A 189 12.41 15.83 -68.47
C PRO A 189 13.17 15.46 -67.18
N LEU A 190 13.37 16.47 -66.35
CA LEU A 190 13.60 16.35 -64.92
C LEU A 190 12.27 16.54 -64.19
N LEU A 191 11.91 15.56 -63.38
CA LEU A 191 10.73 15.58 -62.55
C LEU A 191 11.15 15.84 -61.11
N LEU A 192 10.66 16.94 -60.53
CA LEU A 192 10.75 17.13 -59.09
C LEU A 192 9.49 16.57 -58.45
N TYR A 193 9.66 15.74 -57.43
CA TYR A 193 8.56 15.12 -56.70
C TYR A 193 8.73 15.36 -55.21
N GLN A 194 7.79 16.11 -54.65
CA GLN A 194 7.73 16.40 -53.23
C GLN A 194 6.25 16.48 -52.85
N PRO A 195 5.61 15.33 -52.57
CA PRO A 195 4.20 15.33 -52.25
C PRO A 195 3.96 16.18 -50.99
N THR A 196 2.91 16.99 -51.03
CA THR A 196 2.54 17.87 -49.91
C THR A 196 1.83 17.12 -48.77
N GLY A 197 1.25 15.95 -49.10
CA GLY A 197 0.91 14.89 -48.14
C GLY A 197 2.15 14.04 -47.85
N GLY A 198 2.21 13.41 -46.67
CA GLY A 198 3.38 12.62 -46.25
C GLY A 198 3.89 11.69 -47.35
N TYR A 199 5.21 11.54 -47.46
CA TYR A 199 5.90 10.79 -48.53
C TYR A 199 5.43 9.34 -48.75
N ALA A 200 4.63 8.78 -47.83
CA ALA A 200 3.74 7.67 -48.14
C ALA A 200 2.30 7.96 -47.70
N PRO A 201 1.32 7.58 -48.53
CA PRO A 201 -0.11 7.59 -48.19
C PRO A 201 -0.42 6.60 -47.06
N LEU A 202 0.44 5.64 -46.80
CA LEU A 202 0.20 4.60 -45.80
C LEU A 202 1.26 4.70 -44.71
N ALA A 203 1.51 5.92 -44.23
CA ALA A 203 2.43 6.27 -43.15
C ALA A 203 2.07 5.53 -41.85
N TRP A 204 2.42 4.25 -41.84
CA TRP A 204 2.08 3.30 -40.83
C TRP A 204 3.35 2.90 -40.07
N ASP A 205 3.20 2.27 -38.91
CA ASP A 205 4.31 2.17 -37.94
C ASP A 205 5.56 1.56 -38.59
N GLY A 206 6.71 2.22 -38.39
CA GLY A 206 8.00 1.88 -39.03
C GLY A 206 8.41 2.73 -40.25
N TYR A 207 7.55 3.56 -40.82
CA TYR A 207 7.89 4.27 -42.08
C TYR A 207 8.11 5.79 -41.95
N SER A 208 7.23 6.48 -41.21
CA SER A 208 7.20 7.95 -41.17
C SER A 208 8.33 8.53 -40.31
N GLY A 209 9.02 9.55 -40.83
CA GLY A 209 10.21 10.15 -40.20
C GLY A 209 11.51 9.35 -40.33
N ARG A 210 11.46 8.17 -40.95
CA ARG A 210 12.61 7.26 -41.19
C ARG A 210 13.00 7.18 -42.66
N PHE A 211 12.15 7.71 -43.52
CA PHE A 211 12.18 7.58 -44.96
C PHE A 211 12.60 8.88 -45.63
N ALA A 212 13.57 8.80 -46.53
CA ALA A 212 14.06 9.94 -47.29
C ALA A 212 14.04 9.66 -48.80
N MET A 213 13.53 10.58 -49.60
CA MET A 213 13.53 10.45 -51.07
C MET A 213 14.30 11.58 -51.73
N PRO A 214 15.01 11.28 -52.84
CA PRO A 214 15.45 12.33 -53.76
C PRO A 214 14.27 13.22 -54.13
N SER A 215 14.48 14.52 -54.20
CA SER A 215 13.41 15.44 -54.64
C SER A 215 13.45 15.67 -56.15
N ALA A 216 14.50 15.21 -56.84
CA ALA A 216 14.71 15.38 -58.27
C ALA A 216 14.97 14.03 -58.93
N TYR A 217 14.36 13.82 -60.10
CA TYR A 217 14.45 12.56 -60.84
C TYR A 217 14.63 12.84 -62.33
N ALA A 218 15.76 12.44 -62.89
CA ALA A 218 15.91 12.32 -64.33
C ALA A 218 15.08 11.13 -64.79
N LEU A 219 14.11 11.34 -65.68
CA LEU A 219 13.17 10.26 -66.05
C LEU A 219 13.72 9.31 -67.12
N SER A 220 14.74 9.70 -67.88
CA SER A 220 15.44 8.82 -68.82
C SER A 220 16.79 9.40 -69.23
N ALA A 221 17.71 8.54 -69.63
CA ALA A 221 18.98 8.93 -70.24
C ALA A 221 18.82 9.33 -71.72
N GLU A 222 17.71 8.94 -72.36
CA GLU A 222 17.37 9.28 -73.74
C GLU A 222 16.10 10.14 -73.80
N PRO A 223 15.88 10.96 -74.84
CA PRO A 223 14.63 11.70 -74.99
C PRO A 223 13.41 10.77 -75.03
N ILE A 224 12.36 11.12 -74.28
CA ILE A 224 11.12 10.33 -74.15
C ILE A 224 9.95 10.99 -74.88
N ASN A 225 8.93 10.18 -75.19
CA ASN A 225 7.63 10.67 -75.63
C ASN A 225 6.85 11.20 -74.42
N GLY A 226 6.80 12.53 -74.28
CA GLY A 226 6.15 13.21 -73.16
C GLY A 226 4.69 12.83 -72.99
N SER A 227 3.94 12.80 -74.10
CA SER A 227 2.51 12.47 -74.11
C SER A 227 2.19 11.01 -73.79
N ALA A 228 3.16 10.09 -73.95
CA ALA A 228 2.96 8.67 -73.72
C ALA A 228 3.51 8.18 -72.37
N VAL A 229 4.57 8.82 -71.85
CA VAL A 229 5.25 8.39 -70.63
C VAL A 229 4.80 9.17 -69.39
N LEU A 230 4.61 10.49 -69.49
CA LEU A 230 4.31 11.33 -68.33
C LEU A 230 2.89 11.12 -67.76
N PRO A 231 1.81 10.97 -68.56
CA PRO A 231 0.49 10.72 -68.00
C PRO A 231 0.37 9.46 -67.13
N PRO A 232 0.79 8.25 -67.56
CA PRO A 232 0.71 7.06 -66.70
C PRO A 232 1.62 7.15 -65.47
N LEU A 233 2.79 7.80 -65.57
CA LEU A 233 3.63 8.06 -64.40
C LEU A 233 2.91 8.95 -63.37
N LEU A 234 2.37 10.09 -63.81
CA LEU A 234 1.65 11.01 -62.92
C LEU A 234 0.37 10.40 -62.34
N ARG A 235 -0.32 9.55 -63.11
CA ARG A 235 -1.48 8.80 -62.62
C ARG A 235 -1.07 7.86 -61.49
N ALA A 236 0.03 7.13 -61.65
CA ALA A 236 0.54 6.27 -60.60
C ALA A 236 1.01 7.05 -59.35
N LEU A 237 1.61 8.24 -59.52
CA LEU A 237 2.01 9.12 -58.41
C LEU A 237 0.79 9.70 -57.68
N ALA A 238 -0.23 10.14 -58.42
CA ALA A 238 -1.47 10.66 -57.84
C ALA A 238 -2.21 9.55 -57.08
N ARG A 239 -2.38 8.37 -57.70
CA ARG A 239 -2.97 7.18 -57.07
C ARG A 239 -2.25 6.77 -55.82
N TYR A 240 -0.92 6.72 -55.87
CA TYR A 240 -0.08 6.57 -54.69
C TYR A 240 -0.52 7.59 -53.66
N SER A 241 -0.34 8.90 -53.87
CA SER A 241 -0.65 9.95 -52.89
C SER A 241 -2.04 9.87 -52.23
N THR A 242 -3.04 9.36 -52.95
CA THR A 242 -4.43 9.20 -52.45
C THR A 242 -4.71 7.89 -51.71
N GLY A 243 -3.78 6.93 -51.71
CA GLY A 243 -3.90 5.62 -51.04
C GLY A 243 -4.31 4.45 -51.95
N ASP A 244 -4.51 4.66 -53.26
CA ASP A 244 -4.76 3.61 -54.25
C ASP A 244 -3.44 2.93 -54.66
N VAL A 245 -2.88 2.19 -53.71
CA VAL A 245 -1.54 1.61 -53.82
C VAL A 245 -1.47 0.44 -54.81
N ASP A 246 -2.54 -0.34 -54.94
CA ASP A 246 -2.58 -1.46 -55.89
C ASP A 246 -2.53 -0.97 -57.34
N SER A 247 -3.39 -0.01 -57.70
CA SER A 247 -3.38 0.55 -59.05
C SER A 247 -2.07 1.30 -59.34
N SER A 248 -1.50 1.98 -58.34
CA SER A 248 -0.19 2.62 -58.48
C SER A 248 0.92 1.59 -58.73
N PHE A 249 0.95 0.50 -57.96
CA PHE A 249 1.96 -0.54 -58.08
C PHE A 249 1.96 -1.20 -59.47
N ASP A 250 0.76 -1.55 -59.97
CA ASP A 250 0.56 -2.18 -61.27
C ASP A 250 0.88 -1.23 -62.44
N GLU A 251 0.46 0.04 -62.33
CA GLU A 251 0.73 1.05 -63.34
C GLU A 251 2.22 1.36 -63.46
N LEU A 252 2.95 1.45 -62.34
CA LEU A 252 4.42 1.59 -62.36
C LEU A 252 5.11 0.36 -62.95
N GLY A 253 4.64 -0.85 -62.61
CA GLY A 253 5.17 -2.09 -63.18
C GLY A 253 5.00 -2.15 -64.70
N THR A 254 3.79 -1.82 -65.17
CA THR A 254 3.46 -1.77 -66.60
C THR A 254 4.27 -0.69 -67.33
N LEU A 255 4.42 0.49 -66.72
CA LEU A 255 5.21 1.59 -67.27
C LEU A 255 6.68 1.19 -67.47
N MET A 256 7.31 0.59 -66.46
CA MET A 256 8.71 0.15 -66.56
C MET A 256 8.89 -0.96 -67.60
N ALA A 257 7.92 -1.87 -67.73
CA ALA A 257 7.96 -2.94 -68.74
C ALA A 257 7.78 -2.39 -70.16
N SER A 258 6.90 -1.41 -70.34
CA SER A 258 6.60 -0.80 -71.65
C SER A 258 7.69 0.16 -72.12
N TYR A 259 8.44 0.76 -71.19
CA TYR A 259 9.50 1.73 -71.48
C TYR A 259 10.81 1.37 -70.75
N PRO A 260 11.61 0.40 -71.27
CA PRO A 260 12.85 -0.03 -70.62
C PRO A 260 13.91 1.07 -70.45
N ALA A 261 13.85 2.11 -71.28
CA ALA A 261 14.74 3.29 -71.21
C ALA A 261 14.36 4.28 -70.08
N LEU A 262 13.23 4.08 -69.40
CA LEU A 262 12.85 4.89 -68.24
C LEU A 262 13.86 4.66 -67.11
N ALA A 263 14.36 5.76 -66.54
CA ALA A 263 15.16 5.71 -65.33
C ALA A 263 14.34 5.10 -64.19
N GLN A 264 14.91 4.08 -63.58
CA GLN A 264 14.21 3.21 -62.63
C GLN A 264 14.10 3.74 -61.18
N PRO A 265 14.89 4.72 -60.66
CA PRO A 265 14.88 5.05 -59.24
C PRO A 265 13.52 5.42 -58.64
N LEU A 266 12.76 6.33 -59.27
CA LEU A 266 11.47 6.78 -58.73
C LEU A 266 10.38 5.67 -58.76
N PRO A 267 10.09 5.03 -59.92
CA PRO A 267 9.10 3.95 -59.97
C PRO A 267 9.42 2.78 -59.03
N ARG A 268 10.69 2.38 -58.93
CA ARG A 268 11.11 1.29 -58.05
C ARG A 268 11.06 1.66 -56.58
N ALA A 269 11.48 2.86 -56.21
CA ALA A 269 11.41 3.31 -54.82
C ALA A 269 9.95 3.36 -54.33
N ILE A 270 9.00 3.82 -55.15
CA ILE A 270 7.57 3.81 -54.79
C ILE A 270 7.04 2.39 -54.63
N ARG A 271 7.36 1.48 -55.57
CA ARG A 271 6.99 0.06 -55.44
C ARG A 271 7.62 -0.58 -54.20
N GLY A 272 8.89 -0.27 -53.93
CA GLY A 272 9.59 -0.69 -52.72
C GLY A 272 8.91 -0.18 -51.44
N ASN A 273 8.40 1.05 -51.43
CA ASN A 273 7.66 1.59 -50.28
C ASN A 273 6.34 0.88 -50.04
N ILE A 274 5.60 0.57 -51.11
CA ILE A 274 4.35 -0.20 -51.02
C ILE A 274 4.65 -1.58 -50.43
N LEU A 275 5.70 -2.26 -50.91
CA LEU A 275 6.13 -3.56 -50.41
C LEU A 275 6.64 -3.50 -48.97
N TRP A 276 7.34 -2.43 -48.59
CA TRP A 276 7.80 -2.22 -47.22
C TRP A 276 6.61 -2.03 -46.28
N ALA A 277 5.64 -1.17 -46.65
CA ALA A 277 4.40 -0.99 -45.91
C ALA A 277 3.58 -2.30 -45.83
N ALA A 278 3.65 -3.14 -46.86
CA ALA A 278 3.02 -4.46 -46.93
C ALA A 278 3.70 -5.51 -46.02
N GLY A 279 4.83 -5.18 -45.40
CA GLY A 279 5.64 -6.12 -44.62
C GLY A 279 6.43 -7.11 -45.49
N ASN A 280 6.46 -6.94 -46.81
CA ASN A 280 7.27 -7.73 -47.73
C ASN A 280 8.68 -7.13 -47.86
N TYR A 281 9.43 -7.20 -46.76
CA TYR A 281 10.74 -6.54 -46.65
C TYR A 281 11.76 -7.06 -47.67
N ALA A 282 11.72 -8.34 -48.02
CA ALA A 282 12.63 -8.92 -48.99
C ALA A 282 12.40 -8.34 -50.40
N ALA A 283 11.15 -8.29 -50.87
CA ALA A 283 10.83 -7.70 -52.16
C ALA A 283 11.02 -6.18 -52.17
N ALA A 284 10.75 -5.51 -51.04
CA ALA A 284 11.05 -4.09 -50.88
C ALA A 284 12.55 -3.81 -51.04
N ALA A 285 13.40 -4.57 -50.35
CA ALA A 285 14.85 -4.45 -50.47
C ALA A 285 15.34 -4.72 -51.90
N GLU A 286 14.75 -5.69 -52.61
CA GLU A 286 15.07 -5.99 -54.01
C GLU A 286 14.77 -4.81 -54.94
N GLU A 287 13.62 -4.14 -54.79
CA GLU A 287 13.29 -2.95 -55.58
C GLU A 287 14.29 -1.82 -55.33
N TYR A 288 14.70 -1.59 -54.07
CA TYR A 288 15.73 -0.61 -53.73
C TYR A 288 17.09 -0.95 -54.30
N GLN A 289 17.54 -2.21 -54.20
CA GLN A 289 18.82 -2.65 -54.79
C GLN A 289 18.87 -2.43 -56.30
N ARG A 290 17.75 -2.65 -57.01
CA ARG A 290 17.62 -2.46 -58.46
C ARG A 290 17.61 -1.01 -58.91
N THR A 291 17.48 -0.04 -58.00
CA THR A 291 17.69 1.39 -58.34
C THR A 291 19.17 1.73 -58.58
N GLY A 292 20.08 0.81 -58.24
CA GLY A 292 21.52 1.00 -58.38
C GLY A 292 22.21 1.55 -57.13
N VAL A 293 21.54 1.62 -55.96
CA VAL A 293 22.11 2.12 -54.67
C VAL A 293 23.49 1.54 -54.35
N LEU A 294 23.76 0.30 -54.78
CA LEU A 294 24.99 -0.44 -54.50
C LEU A 294 26.08 -0.28 -55.57
N SER A 295 25.81 0.40 -56.71
CA SER A 295 26.82 0.69 -57.73
C SER A 295 27.52 2.02 -57.44
N ILE A 296 28.81 1.97 -57.10
CA ILE A 296 29.64 3.09 -56.61
C ILE A 296 29.98 4.15 -57.69
N GLN A 297 29.30 4.19 -58.85
CA GLN A 297 29.75 4.97 -60.02
C GLN A 297 28.75 6.04 -60.51
N ASN A 298 28.06 6.75 -59.61
CA ASN A 298 27.09 7.78 -59.99
C ASN A 298 27.50 9.21 -59.58
N GLU A 299 27.08 10.19 -60.40
CA GLU A 299 27.43 11.61 -60.29
C GLU A 299 26.72 12.37 -59.13
N GLN A 300 25.88 11.71 -58.32
CA GLN A 300 25.10 12.35 -57.24
C GLN A 300 25.09 11.55 -55.91
N PRO A 301 26.17 11.63 -55.10
CA PRO A 301 26.31 10.88 -53.84
C PRO A 301 25.22 11.14 -52.79
N SER A 302 24.71 12.38 -52.69
CA SER A 302 23.72 12.76 -51.69
C SER A 302 22.36 12.07 -51.89
N GLU A 303 21.91 11.88 -53.13
CA GLU A 303 20.64 11.20 -53.43
C GLU A 303 20.72 9.70 -53.15
N MET A 304 21.89 9.12 -53.42
CA MET A 304 22.19 7.71 -53.14
C MET A 304 22.19 7.41 -51.65
N ALA A 305 22.63 8.37 -50.82
CA ALA A 305 22.58 8.24 -49.37
C ALA A 305 21.14 8.12 -48.84
N LEU A 306 20.18 8.84 -49.43
CA LEU A 306 18.76 8.76 -49.04
C LEU A 306 18.20 7.36 -49.30
N LEU A 307 18.51 6.79 -50.46
CA LEU A 307 18.08 5.44 -50.84
C LEU A 307 18.78 4.35 -50.00
N ALA A 308 20.07 4.53 -49.68
CA ALA A 308 20.81 3.63 -48.79
C ALA A 308 20.24 3.66 -47.36
N ASN A 309 19.84 4.83 -46.85
CA ASN A 309 19.12 4.95 -45.59
C ASN A 309 17.82 4.15 -45.60
N ASN A 310 17.00 4.28 -46.65
CA ASN A 310 15.74 3.53 -46.74
C ASN A 310 15.96 2.02 -46.80
N LEU A 311 16.97 1.57 -47.55
CA LEU A 311 17.36 0.16 -47.59
C LEU A 311 17.78 -0.35 -46.22
N GLY A 312 18.54 0.45 -45.46
CA GLY A 312 18.91 0.14 -44.08
C GLY A 312 17.68 0.04 -43.16
N ALA A 313 16.72 0.95 -43.29
CA ALA A 313 15.48 0.92 -42.52
C ALA A 313 14.62 -0.32 -42.83
N ILE A 314 14.55 -0.73 -44.10
CA ILE A 314 13.88 -1.97 -44.53
C ILE A 314 14.55 -3.19 -43.89
N TYR A 315 15.88 -3.28 -43.90
CA TYR A 315 16.59 -4.37 -43.23
C TYR A 315 16.43 -4.34 -41.71
N GLN A 316 16.39 -3.15 -41.11
CA GLN A 316 16.15 -2.99 -39.68
C GLN A 316 14.78 -3.54 -39.29
N ASP A 317 13.73 -3.26 -40.08
CA ASP A 317 12.37 -3.77 -39.84
C ASP A 317 12.21 -5.25 -40.21
N ALA A 318 13.06 -5.76 -41.12
CA ALA A 318 13.16 -7.19 -41.43
C ALA A 318 13.86 -8.01 -40.32
N GLY A 319 14.45 -7.34 -39.32
CA GLY A 319 15.26 -7.98 -38.27
C GLY A 319 16.70 -8.32 -38.69
N ASP A 320 17.14 -7.92 -39.89
CA ASP A 320 18.51 -8.14 -40.38
C ASP A 320 19.41 -6.95 -40.00
N GLN A 321 19.80 -6.90 -38.73
CA GLN A 321 20.60 -5.80 -38.19
C GLN A 321 21.97 -5.65 -38.86
N VAL A 322 22.55 -6.75 -39.35
CA VAL A 322 23.86 -6.73 -40.02
C VAL A 322 23.77 -5.96 -41.33
N ARG A 323 22.77 -6.28 -42.16
CA ARG A 323 22.57 -5.56 -43.43
C ARG A 323 22.06 -4.14 -43.21
N ALA A 324 21.26 -3.92 -42.17
CA ALA A 324 20.83 -2.58 -41.78
C ALA A 324 22.04 -1.69 -41.47
N ASP A 325 22.95 -2.14 -40.60
CA ASP A 325 24.16 -1.39 -40.23
C ASP A 325 25.09 -1.15 -41.42
N GLN A 326 25.21 -2.12 -42.35
CA GLN A 326 25.97 -1.94 -43.59
C GLN A 326 25.39 -0.83 -44.47
N ALA A 327 24.07 -0.84 -44.69
CA ALA A 327 23.39 0.16 -45.52
C ALA A 327 23.42 1.56 -44.88
N PHE A 328 23.24 1.67 -43.56
CA PHE A 328 23.39 2.95 -42.85
C PHE A 328 24.81 3.49 -42.93
N THR A 329 25.82 2.64 -42.76
CA THR A 329 27.24 3.05 -42.89
C THR A 329 27.56 3.52 -44.30
N GLN A 330 26.98 2.88 -45.31
CA GLN A 330 27.08 3.33 -46.70
C GLN A 330 26.42 4.71 -46.90
N ALA A 331 25.25 4.94 -46.31
CA ALA A 331 24.59 6.24 -46.35
C ALA A 331 25.47 7.34 -45.73
N GLU A 332 26.09 7.07 -44.57
CA GLU A 332 27.02 7.99 -43.90
C GLU A 332 28.24 8.32 -44.77
N ALA A 333 28.83 7.31 -45.41
CA ALA A 333 29.96 7.48 -46.32
C ALA A 333 29.60 8.36 -47.52
N LEU A 334 28.40 8.19 -48.08
CA LEU A 334 27.90 8.97 -49.21
C LEU A 334 27.54 10.42 -48.82
N LEU A 335 27.13 10.67 -47.58
CA LEU A 335 26.83 12.01 -47.06
C LEU A 335 28.09 12.85 -46.80
N GLY A 336 29.27 12.22 -46.64
CA GLY A 336 30.54 12.93 -46.44
C GLY A 336 30.55 13.87 -45.22
N GLY A 337 29.81 13.51 -44.16
CA GLY A 337 29.67 14.32 -42.94
C GLY A 337 28.45 15.26 -42.91
N GLN A 338 27.61 15.28 -43.96
CA GLN A 338 26.31 15.95 -43.91
C GLN A 338 25.33 15.18 -43.01
N ALA A 339 24.53 15.90 -42.22
CA ALA A 339 23.50 15.28 -41.37
C ALA A 339 22.24 14.96 -42.19
N LEU A 340 21.70 13.76 -41.98
CA LEU A 340 20.42 13.32 -42.52
C LEU A 340 19.50 12.94 -41.35
N PRO A 341 18.43 13.72 -41.07
CA PRO A 341 17.54 13.48 -39.91
C PRO A 341 16.98 12.06 -39.85
N GLU A 342 16.54 11.52 -40.98
CA GLU A 342 15.94 10.18 -41.07
C GLU A 342 16.93 9.08 -40.68
N LEU A 343 18.20 9.24 -41.07
CA LEU A 343 19.28 8.33 -40.72
C LEU A 343 19.62 8.41 -39.23
N GLN A 344 19.59 9.61 -38.64
CA GLN A 344 19.77 9.79 -37.20
C GLN A 344 18.67 9.06 -36.42
N VAL A 345 17.41 9.14 -36.87
CA VAL A 345 16.30 8.40 -36.27
C VAL A 345 16.50 6.89 -36.37
N ASN A 346 16.89 6.40 -37.55
CA ASN A 346 17.13 4.97 -37.77
C ASN A 346 18.27 4.43 -36.89
N ARG A 347 19.38 5.18 -36.79
CA ARG A 347 20.49 4.86 -35.89
C ARG A 347 20.09 4.92 -34.42
N ALA A 348 19.30 5.92 -34.02
CA ALA A 348 18.80 6.05 -32.65
C ALA A 348 17.94 4.85 -32.24
N ARG A 349 17.10 4.32 -33.14
CA ARG A 349 16.34 3.09 -32.88
C ARG A 349 17.25 1.89 -32.64
N THR A 350 18.35 1.75 -33.38
CA THR A 350 19.34 0.70 -33.12
C THR A 350 20.00 0.88 -31.74
N LEU A 351 20.34 2.12 -31.38
CA LEU A 351 20.92 2.44 -30.06
C LEU A 351 19.94 2.12 -28.92
N ILE A 352 18.66 2.50 -29.05
CA ILE A 352 17.59 2.18 -28.09
C ILE A 352 17.42 0.67 -27.95
N SER A 353 17.43 -0.09 -29.06
CA SER A 353 17.33 -1.55 -29.00
C SER A 353 18.53 -2.24 -28.35
N ARG A 354 19.66 -1.53 -28.25
CA ARG A 354 20.89 -1.94 -27.55
C ARG A 354 21.02 -1.27 -26.18
N HIS A 355 19.96 -0.62 -25.69
CA HIS A 355 19.90 0.10 -24.41
C HIS A 355 20.92 1.25 -24.28
N SER A 356 21.45 1.80 -25.38
CA SER A 356 22.30 2.99 -25.36
C SER A 356 21.46 4.27 -25.51
N TYR A 357 20.68 4.59 -24.47
CA TYR A 357 19.71 5.69 -24.52
C TYR A 357 20.37 7.07 -24.57
N ALA A 358 21.47 7.29 -23.86
CA ALA A 358 22.18 8.57 -23.85
C ALA A 358 22.75 8.93 -25.23
N ASP A 359 23.30 7.94 -25.95
CA ASP A 359 23.78 8.12 -27.32
C ASP A 359 22.61 8.40 -28.28
N ALA A 360 21.48 7.71 -28.08
CA ALA A 360 20.26 7.96 -28.85
C ALA A 360 19.73 9.39 -28.63
N VAL A 361 19.76 9.89 -27.39
CA VAL A 361 19.45 11.28 -27.06
C VAL A 361 20.42 12.23 -27.74
N ALA A 362 21.74 12.02 -27.63
CA ALA A 362 22.75 12.87 -28.25
C ALA A 362 22.57 12.97 -29.78
N LEU A 363 22.12 11.89 -30.40
CA LEU A 363 21.86 11.82 -31.84
C LEU A 363 20.57 12.55 -32.25
N LEU A 364 19.53 12.53 -31.41
CA LEU A 364 18.20 13.08 -31.72
C LEU A 364 17.98 14.51 -31.21
N GLU A 365 18.64 14.92 -30.13
CA GLU A 365 18.50 16.24 -29.51
C GLU A 365 18.74 17.40 -30.51
N PRO A 366 19.71 17.33 -31.46
CA PRO A 366 19.88 18.37 -32.48
C PRO A 366 18.66 18.58 -33.38
N LEU A 367 17.80 17.56 -33.54
CA LEU A 367 16.60 17.61 -34.38
C LEU A 367 15.43 18.37 -33.75
N ARG A 368 15.48 18.66 -32.44
CA ARG A 368 14.40 19.31 -31.67
C ARG A 368 14.06 20.74 -32.11
N ARG A 369 14.80 21.32 -33.06
CA ARG A 369 14.71 22.74 -33.47
C ARG A 369 13.50 23.09 -34.35
N ALA A 370 12.68 22.11 -34.74
CA ALA A 370 11.42 22.30 -35.48
C ALA A 370 10.37 21.24 -35.09
N GLU A 371 9.11 21.40 -35.49
CA GLU A 371 8.03 20.43 -35.26
C GLU A 371 8.44 19.02 -35.70
N LEU A 372 8.80 18.15 -34.75
CA LEU A 372 9.13 16.76 -35.02
C LEU A 372 7.87 16.03 -35.50
N ASN A 373 8.04 15.15 -36.49
CA ASN A 373 6.99 14.20 -36.80
C ASN A 373 6.76 13.27 -35.59
N ILE A 374 5.52 12.80 -35.38
CA ILE A 374 5.15 12.01 -34.20
C ILE A 374 6.07 10.78 -33.98
N PRO A 375 6.39 9.96 -34.98
CA PRO A 375 7.31 8.82 -34.79
C PRO A 375 8.73 9.20 -34.32
N THR A 376 9.31 10.26 -34.88
CA THR A 376 10.61 10.78 -34.43
C THR A 376 10.53 11.29 -32.99
N ALA A 377 9.47 12.03 -32.66
CA ALA A 377 9.25 12.51 -31.30
C ALA A 377 9.09 11.36 -30.31
N PHE A 378 8.37 10.30 -30.67
CA PHE A 378 8.22 9.10 -29.85
C PHE A 378 9.54 8.34 -29.65
N THR A 379 10.38 8.26 -30.68
CA THR A 379 11.73 7.68 -30.57
C THR A 379 12.59 8.49 -29.59
N LEU A 380 12.50 9.83 -29.63
CA LEU A 380 13.19 10.70 -28.68
C LEU A 380 12.64 10.55 -27.25
N ILE A 381 11.32 10.43 -27.08
CA ILE A 381 10.69 10.17 -25.77
C ILE A 381 11.17 8.83 -25.21
N ASP A 382 11.23 7.76 -26.02
CA ASP A 382 11.76 6.47 -25.58
C ASP A 382 13.22 6.58 -25.13
N ALA A 383 14.04 7.39 -25.83
CA ALA A 383 15.41 7.68 -25.44
C ALA A 383 15.49 8.50 -24.13
N TYR A 384 14.60 9.49 -23.93
CA TYR A 384 14.51 10.24 -22.68
C TYR A 384 14.08 9.36 -21.50
N LEU A 385 13.06 8.53 -21.68
CA LEU A 385 12.59 7.58 -20.66
C LEU A 385 13.72 6.62 -20.25
N GLY A 386 14.44 6.04 -21.22
CA GLY A 386 15.56 5.14 -20.92
C GLY A 386 16.82 5.84 -20.37
N SER A 387 16.95 7.16 -20.57
CA SER A 387 18.04 7.97 -19.99
C SER A 387 17.61 8.77 -18.75
N GLN A 388 16.44 8.46 -18.19
CA GLN A 388 15.89 9.08 -16.97
C GLN A 388 15.65 10.60 -17.06
N ARG A 389 15.57 11.14 -18.27
CA ARG A 389 15.26 12.54 -18.53
C ARG A 389 13.74 12.75 -18.52
N TYR A 390 13.10 12.48 -17.38
CA TYR A 390 11.64 12.44 -17.24
C TYR A 390 10.95 13.77 -17.55
N GLU A 391 11.53 14.89 -17.14
CA GLU A 391 11.01 16.22 -17.45
C GLU A 391 11.04 16.50 -18.96
N ASP A 392 12.13 16.12 -19.63
CA ASP A 392 12.25 16.27 -21.09
C ASP A 392 11.27 15.35 -21.83
N ALA A 393 11.10 14.12 -21.34
CA ALA A 393 10.10 13.18 -21.84
C ALA A 393 8.68 13.76 -21.72
N GLN A 394 8.34 14.34 -20.55
CA GLN A 394 7.04 14.97 -20.32
C GLN A 394 6.81 16.13 -21.28
N LEU A 395 7.75 17.06 -21.38
CA LEU A 395 7.65 18.23 -22.26
C LEU A 395 7.47 17.81 -23.73
N GLN A 396 8.27 16.85 -24.20
CA GLN A 396 8.18 16.35 -25.56
C GLN A 396 6.85 15.61 -25.81
N LEU A 397 6.34 14.88 -24.82
CA LEU A 397 5.05 14.17 -24.91
C LEU A 397 3.87 15.14 -25.01
N GLU A 398 3.83 16.19 -24.18
CA GLU A 398 2.81 17.23 -24.23
C GLU A 398 2.79 17.97 -25.57
N GLN A 399 3.97 18.27 -26.13
CA GLN A 399 4.09 18.87 -27.46
C GLN A 399 3.59 17.92 -28.55
N SER A 400 3.98 16.65 -28.47
CA SER A 400 3.60 15.63 -29.46
C SER A 400 2.09 15.39 -29.47
N GLN A 401 1.45 15.31 -28.29
CA GLN A 401 0.00 15.11 -28.18
C GLN A 401 -0.82 16.17 -28.92
N ARG A 402 -0.40 17.44 -28.88
CA ARG A 402 -1.06 18.55 -29.61
C ARG A 402 -0.92 18.43 -31.14
N GLN A 403 0.10 17.71 -31.59
CA GLN A 403 0.44 17.54 -33.00
C GLN A 403 -0.13 16.24 -33.61
N ILE A 404 -0.69 15.33 -32.81
CA ILE A 404 -1.21 14.05 -33.29
C ILE A 404 -2.30 14.22 -34.35
N ALA A 405 -3.36 14.98 -34.04
CA ALA A 405 -4.46 15.21 -34.99
C ALA A 405 -4.00 15.91 -36.28
N PRO A 406 -3.33 17.07 -36.25
CA PRO A 406 -2.92 17.77 -37.48
C PRO A 406 -1.89 16.99 -38.31
N GLN A 407 -1.08 16.12 -37.69
CA GLN A 407 -0.18 15.24 -38.45
C GLN A 407 -0.88 13.99 -39.00
N ALA A 408 -1.87 13.44 -38.28
CA ALA A 408 -2.67 12.32 -38.78
C ALA A 408 -3.52 12.70 -40.00
N GLU A 409 -4.03 13.95 -40.04
CA GLU A 409 -4.74 14.52 -41.19
C GLU A 409 -3.88 14.64 -42.47
N ARG A 410 -2.55 14.51 -42.38
CA ARG A 410 -1.66 14.43 -43.55
C ARG A 410 -1.64 13.05 -44.21
N SER A 411 -2.27 12.06 -43.58
CA SER A 411 -2.53 10.75 -44.19
C SER A 411 -3.79 10.82 -45.07
N PRO A 412 -3.98 9.90 -46.03
CA PRO A 412 -5.21 9.80 -46.80
C PRO A 412 -6.42 9.75 -45.89
N ALA A 413 -7.48 10.47 -46.29
CA ALA A 413 -8.68 10.66 -45.48
C ALA A 413 -9.31 9.35 -45.00
N ALA A 414 -9.21 8.28 -45.80
CA ALA A 414 -9.68 6.94 -45.45
C ALA A 414 -9.00 6.34 -44.21
N TYR A 415 -7.75 6.73 -43.92
CA TYR A 415 -6.92 6.15 -42.86
C TYR A 415 -6.54 7.14 -41.75
N ALA A 416 -6.78 8.44 -41.94
CA ALA A 416 -6.38 9.49 -40.98
C ALA A 416 -6.85 9.18 -39.54
N LYS A 417 -8.09 8.70 -39.37
CA LYS A 417 -8.62 8.33 -38.06
C LYS A 417 -7.89 7.13 -37.42
N LEU A 418 -7.56 6.10 -38.20
CA LEU A 418 -6.84 4.93 -37.70
C LEU A 418 -5.40 5.29 -37.31
N VAL A 419 -4.74 6.16 -38.10
CA VAL A 419 -3.42 6.70 -37.80
C VAL A 419 -3.45 7.55 -36.53
N GLN A 420 -4.46 8.42 -36.38
CA GLN A 420 -4.66 9.22 -35.18
C GLN A 420 -4.82 8.34 -33.93
N GLN A 421 -5.72 7.35 -33.98
CA GLN A 421 -5.96 6.42 -32.87
C GLN A 421 -4.69 5.68 -32.46
N ARG A 422 -3.89 5.24 -33.43
CA ARG A 422 -2.59 4.61 -33.16
C ARG A 422 -1.65 5.54 -32.40
N PHE A 423 -1.50 6.78 -32.86
CA PHE A 423 -0.63 7.76 -32.21
C PHE A 423 -1.12 8.12 -30.81
N GLU A 424 -2.43 8.22 -30.59
CA GLU A 424 -3.01 8.42 -29.26
C GLU A 424 -2.68 7.25 -28.32
N LEU A 425 -2.78 6.00 -28.79
CA LEU A 425 -2.44 4.82 -27.98
C LEU A 425 -0.95 4.79 -27.62
N ALA A 426 -0.09 5.07 -28.60
CA ALA A 426 1.36 5.13 -28.40
C ALA A 426 1.79 6.28 -27.46
N ALA A 427 1.07 7.41 -27.47
CA ALA A 427 1.28 8.51 -26.53
C ALA A 427 0.79 8.15 -25.12
N ALA A 428 -0.38 7.52 -25.01
CA ALA A 428 -0.92 7.06 -23.73
C ALA A 428 0.01 6.04 -23.06
N GLU A 429 0.50 5.06 -23.81
CA GLU A 429 1.48 4.07 -23.33
C GLU A 429 2.76 4.73 -22.80
N ARG A 430 3.30 5.72 -23.51
CA ARG A 430 4.48 6.48 -23.05
C ARG A 430 4.17 7.36 -21.84
N THR A 431 2.95 7.86 -21.72
CA THR A 431 2.48 8.59 -20.53
C THR A 431 2.50 7.67 -19.32
N THR A 432 1.97 6.45 -19.46
CA THR A 432 1.97 5.46 -18.38
C THR A 432 3.38 5.01 -18.03
N ARG A 433 4.26 4.79 -19.04
CA ARG A 433 5.68 4.48 -18.79
C ARG A 433 6.41 5.62 -18.08
N LEU A 434 6.11 6.88 -18.41
CA LEU A 434 6.64 8.05 -17.72
C LEU A 434 6.20 8.09 -16.26
N GLN A 435 4.90 7.87 -15.98
CA GLN A 435 4.36 7.82 -14.62
C GLN A 435 5.05 6.74 -13.79
N LEU A 436 5.09 5.50 -14.29
CA LEU A 436 5.74 4.38 -13.62
C LEU A 436 7.23 4.60 -13.43
N GLY A 437 7.93 5.11 -14.46
CA GLY A 437 9.35 5.42 -14.39
C GLY A 437 9.68 6.51 -13.38
N THR A 438 8.84 7.54 -13.28
CA THR A 438 8.98 8.62 -12.29
C THR A 438 8.75 8.09 -10.87
N ALA A 439 7.73 7.25 -10.67
CA ALA A 439 7.40 6.68 -9.37
C ALA A 439 8.55 5.82 -8.80
N ILE A 440 9.14 4.94 -9.62
CA ILE A 440 10.23 4.06 -9.15
C ILE A 440 11.62 4.66 -9.33
N GLY A 441 11.75 5.84 -9.94
CA GLY A 441 13.04 6.39 -10.37
C GLY A 441 13.79 5.42 -11.28
N ALA A 442 13.09 4.79 -12.23
CA ALA A 442 13.60 3.67 -13.02
C ALA A 442 14.93 4.05 -13.66
N SER A 443 15.98 3.27 -13.42
CA SER A 443 17.31 3.59 -13.95
C SER A 443 17.68 2.85 -15.22
N ASP A 444 16.90 1.80 -15.51
CA ASP A 444 17.13 0.81 -16.55
C ASP A 444 15.78 0.37 -17.16
N GLN A 445 15.67 -0.86 -17.67
CA GLN A 445 14.44 -1.40 -18.24
C GLN A 445 13.30 -1.43 -17.21
N LEU A 446 12.34 -0.52 -17.39
CA LEU A 446 11.15 -0.33 -16.56
C LEU A 446 10.45 -1.64 -16.14
N LEU A 447 10.35 -2.60 -17.06
CA LEU A 447 9.74 -3.91 -16.80
C LEU A 447 10.40 -4.62 -15.60
N TRP A 448 11.73 -4.66 -15.56
CA TRP A 448 12.49 -5.35 -14.52
C TRP A 448 12.55 -4.56 -13.23
N GLU A 449 12.64 -3.23 -13.30
CA GLU A 449 12.56 -2.35 -12.13
C GLU A 449 11.23 -2.54 -11.39
N LEU A 450 10.10 -2.63 -12.12
CA LEU A 450 8.79 -2.90 -11.54
C LEU A 450 8.70 -4.28 -10.85
N MET A 451 9.47 -5.27 -11.30
CA MET A 451 9.44 -6.62 -10.74
C MET A 451 10.31 -6.83 -9.50
N SER A 452 11.15 -5.85 -9.15
CA SER A 452 12.28 -6.08 -8.25
C SER A 452 12.57 -4.93 -7.30
N GLY A 453 12.09 -3.73 -7.63
CA GLY A 453 12.07 -2.59 -6.73
C GLY A 453 11.12 -2.82 -5.55
N GLN A 454 11.17 -1.87 -4.60
CA GLN A 454 10.21 -1.76 -3.51
C GLN A 454 8.79 -1.85 -4.06
N ALA A 455 7.91 -2.53 -3.33
CA ALA A 455 6.50 -2.56 -3.68
C ALA A 455 6.01 -1.11 -3.70
N LEU A 456 5.49 -0.68 -4.85
CA LEU A 456 4.87 0.64 -4.96
C LEU A 456 3.53 0.59 -4.24
N SER A 457 3.07 1.74 -3.77
CA SER A 457 1.76 1.81 -3.12
C SER A 457 0.62 1.57 -4.10
N ASP A 458 -0.51 1.08 -3.59
CA ASP A 458 -1.73 0.88 -4.36
C ASP A 458 -2.11 2.20 -5.10
N ASP A 459 -1.94 3.35 -4.45
CA ASP A 459 -2.23 4.67 -5.02
C ASP A 459 -1.33 5.02 -6.23
N GLU A 460 -0.06 4.58 -6.22
CA GLU A 460 0.88 4.81 -7.32
C GLU A 460 0.62 3.90 -8.52
N LEU A 461 0.03 2.71 -8.31
CA LEU A 461 -0.14 1.69 -9.35
C LEU A 461 -1.56 1.59 -9.92
N ASN A 462 -2.59 1.95 -9.17
CA ASN A 462 -3.99 1.82 -9.59
C ASN A 462 -4.29 2.56 -10.91
N GLN A 463 -3.78 3.79 -11.06
CA GLN A 463 -4.01 4.59 -12.27
C GLN A 463 -3.25 4.03 -13.49
N PRO A 464 -1.92 3.77 -13.41
CA PRO A 464 -1.18 3.08 -14.48
C PRO A 464 -1.81 1.75 -14.93
N GLN A 465 -2.31 0.94 -13.99
CA GLN A 465 -2.98 -0.33 -14.30
C GLN A 465 -4.23 -0.09 -15.15
N GLN A 466 -5.13 0.78 -14.71
CA GLN A 466 -6.38 1.10 -15.43
C GLN A 466 -6.12 1.73 -16.81
N ASP A 467 -5.07 2.53 -16.91
CA ASP A 467 -4.65 3.13 -18.18
C ASP A 467 -4.16 2.04 -19.14
N LEU A 468 -3.32 1.10 -18.70
CA LEU A 468 -2.86 -0.02 -19.52
C LEU A 468 -4.00 -0.92 -19.98
N GLU A 469 -4.94 -1.27 -19.10
CA GLU A 469 -6.15 -2.03 -19.48
C GLU A 469 -6.96 -1.29 -20.56
N THR A 470 -7.10 0.02 -20.41
CA THR A 470 -7.81 0.87 -21.38
C THR A 470 -7.08 0.94 -22.71
N ILE A 471 -5.75 1.07 -22.69
CA ILE A 471 -4.89 1.10 -23.88
C ILE A 471 -4.97 -0.24 -24.61
N ILE A 472 -4.91 -1.38 -23.90
CA ILE A 472 -5.02 -2.72 -24.49
C ILE A 472 -6.39 -2.88 -25.16
N ARG A 473 -7.48 -2.56 -24.46
CA ARG A 473 -8.84 -2.64 -25.03
C ARG A 473 -8.99 -1.80 -26.32
N ARG A 474 -8.56 -0.53 -26.29
CA ARG A 474 -8.60 0.34 -27.46
C ARG A 474 -7.65 -0.12 -28.58
N GLY A 475 -6.54 -0.77 -28.22
CA GLY A 475 -5.63 -1.42 -29.16
C GLY A 475 -6.33 -2.53 -29.95
N ASN A 476 -7.12 -3.36 -29.28
CA ASN A 476 -7.85 -4.47 -29.91
C ASN A 476 -8.98 -3.96 -30.82
N GLU A 477 -9.61 -2.83 -30.47
CA GLU A 477 -10.55 -2.12 -31.36
C GLU A 477 -9.86 -1.60 -32.64
N LEU A 478 -8.64 -1.05 -32.50
CA LEU A 478 -7.84 -0.60 -33.63
C LEU A 478 -7.40 -1.77 -34.52
N GLU A 479 -6.98 -2.88 -33.92
CA GLU A 479 -6.67 -4.12 -34.64
C GLU A 479 -7.87 -4.61 -35.45
N SER A 480 -9.04 -4.70 -34.81
CA SER A 480 -10.30 -5.09 -35.48
C SER A 480 -10.64 -4.17 -36.64
N SER A 481 -10.36 -2.87 -36.51
CA SER A 481 -10.56 -1.90 -37.58
C SER A 481 -9.61 -2.14 -38.76
N TRP A 482 -8.34 -2.52 -38.51
CA TRP A 482 -7.41 -2.91 -39.57
C TRP A 482 -7.77 -4.24 -40.23
N GLN A 483 -8.29 -5.21 -39.48
CA GLN A 483 -8.81 -6.45 -40.04
C GLN A 483 -9.99 -6.19 -41.00
N GLN A 484 -10.86 -5.22 -40.68
CA GLN A 484 -11.94 -4.81 -41.58
C GLN A 484 -11.41 -4.17 -42.87
N VAL A 485 -10.35 -3.34 -42.79
CA VAL A 485 -9.69 -2.78 -43.98
C VAL A 485 -9.11 -3.89 -44.84
N SER A 486 -8.44 -4.88 -44.23
CA SER A 486 -7.89 -6.05 -44.92
C SER A 486 -8.98 -6.85 -45.65
N ALA A 487 -10.07 -7.18 -44.95
CA ALA A 487 -11.18 -7.92 -45.53
C ALA A 487 -11.88 -7.17 -46.69
N ALA A 488 -12.03 -5.84 -46.56
CA ALA A 488 -12.59 -5.01 -47.64
C ALA A 488 -11.66 -4.98 -48.86
N ALA A 489 -10.35 -4.83 -48.65
CA ALA A 489 -9.35 -4.86 -49.71
C ALA A 489 -9.33 -6.22 -50.45
N ASP A 490 -9.47 -7.34 -49.74
CA ASP A 490 -9.56 -8.67 -50.35
C ASP A 490 -10.79 -8.80 -51.26
N VAL A 491 -11.95 -8.28 -50.83
CA VAL A 491 -13.19 -8.27 -51.64
C VAL A 491 -12.99 -7.44 -52.91
N ASP A 492 -12.33 -6.29 -52.80
CA ASP A 492 -12.06 -5.37 -53.91
C ASP A 492 -10.84 -5.79 -54.77
N ARG A 493 -10.22 -6.93 -54.46
CA ARG A 493 -9.02 -7.48 -55.13
C ARG A 493 -7.83 -6.52 -55.11
N GLN A 494 -7.58 -5.93 -53.96
CA GLN A 494 -6.47 -5.02 -53.66
C GLN A 494 -5.44 -5.74 -52.77
N PRO A 495 -4.60 -6.65 -53.34
CA PRO A 495 -3.69 -7.49 -52.57
C PRO A 495 -2.64 -6.71 -51.76
N TYR A 496 -2.13 -5.60 -52.28
CA TYR A 496 -1.14 -4.78 -51.57
C TYR A 496 -1.81 -4.04 -50.41
N LEU A 497 -2.98 -3.42 -50.60
CA LEU A 497 -3.69 -2.82 -49.49
C LEU A 497 -4.04 -3.83 -48.39
N SER A 498 -4.49 -5.03 -48.77
CA SER A 498 -4.75 -6.14 -47.85
C SER A 498 -3.49 -6.52 -47.05
N GLN A 499 -2.35 -6.71 -47.74
CA GLN A 499 -1.06 -7.00 -47.08
C GLN A 499 -0.63 -5.89 -46.13
N ILE A 500 -0.79 -4.63 -46.53
CA ILE A 500 -0.46 -3.47 -45.70
C ILE A 500 -1.34 -3.48 -44.44
N ALA A 501 -2.64 -3.72 -44.57
CA ALA A 501 -3.57 -3.81 -43.43
C ALA A 501 -3.22 -4.97 -42.50
N ASN A 502 -2.89 -6.13 -43.05
CA ASN A 502 -2.40 -7.29 -42.27
C ASN A 502 -1.08 -6.97 -41.55
N ASN A 503 -0.20 -6.20 -42.17
CA ASN A 503 1.02 -5.75 -41.52
C ASN A 503 0.73 -4.81 -40.33
N GLN A 504 -0.33 -3.99 -40.37
CA GLN A 504 -0.74 -3.20 -39.20
C GLN A 504 -1.31 -4.03 -38.08
N VAL A 505 -2.11 -5.04 -38.41
CA VAL A 505 -2.59 -6.02 -37.42
C VAL A 505 -1.39 -6.66 -36.73
N ARG A 506 -0.38 -7.10 -37.50
CA ARG A 506 0.84 -7.70 -36.95
C ARG A 506 1.59 -6.74 -36.01
N LEU A 507 1.76 -5.48 -36.40
CA LEU A 507 2.43 -4.46 -35.59
C LEU A 507 1.63 -4.09 -34.34
N ALA A 508 0.31 -3.97 -34.46
CA ALA A 508 -0.59 -3.73 -33.33
C ALA A 508 -0.53 -4.89 -32.32
N ASN A 509 -0.53 -6.13 -32.79
CA ASN A 509 -0.46 -7.32 -31.92
C ASN A 509 0.90 -7.42 -31.23
N SER A 510 1.97 -7.03 -31.91
CA SER A 510 3.30 -6.92 -31.28
C SER A 510 3.33 -5.87 -30.16
N ALA A 511 2.76 -4.68 -30.40
CA ALA A 511 2.65 -3.64 -29.38
C ALA A 511 1.72 -4.06 -28.22
N GLU A 512 0.63 -4.78 -28.51
CA GLU A 512 -0.27 -5.33 -27.50
C GLU A 512 0.44 -6.32 -26.57
N ARG A 513 1.24 -7.24 -27.11
CA ARG A 513 2.05 -8.18 -26.28
C ARG A 513 2.99 -7.42 -25.33
N GLN A 514 3.63 -6.37 -25.81
CA GLN A 514 4.50 -5.52 -24.97
C GLN A 514 3.72 -4.81 -23.87
N ARG A 515 2.53 -4.27 -24.17
CA ARG A 515 1.64 -3.66 -23.18
C ARG A 515 1.14 -4.66 -22.15
N ARG A 516 0.80 -5.87 -22.58
CA ARG A 516 0.37 -6.97 -21.69
C ARG A 516 1.49 -7.41 -20.76
N LYS A 517 2.73 -7.49 -21.22
CA LYS A 517 3.90 -7.75 -20.36
C LYS A 517 4.10 -6.64 -19.32
N LEU A 518 3.98 -5.38 -19.72
CA LEU A 518 4.05 -4.24 -18.80
C LEU A 518 2.90 -4.26 -17.78
N LEU A 519 1.67 -4.54 -18.21
CA LEU A 519 0.52 -4.71 -17.32
C LEU A 519 0.77 -5.85 -16.31
N THR A 520 1.25 -7.00 -16.78
CA THR A 520 1.63 -8.11 -15.91
C THR A 520 2.66 -7.70 -14.86
N ALA A 521 3.68 -6.92 -15.23
CA ALA A 521 4.68 -6.44 -14.25
C ALA A 521 4.06 -5.50 -13.20
N VAL A 522 3.11 -4.64 -13.60
CA VAL A 522 2.33 -3.79 -12.68
C VAL A 522 1.47 -4.65 -11.75
N ASP A 523 0.75 -5.64 -12.29
CA ASP A 523 -0.11 -6.55 -11.53
C ASP A 523 0.69 -7.40 -10.53
N LEU A 524 1.87 -7.89 -10.93
CA LEU A 524 2.79 -8.59 -10.04
C LEU A 524 3.33 -7.68 -8.94
N ASN A 525 3.58 -6.38 -9.21
CA ASN A 525 3.98 -5.43 -8.17
C ASN A 525 2.86 -5.23 -7.14
N LEU A 526 1.62 -5.02 -7.59
CA LEU A 526 0.42 -4.91 -6.72
C LEU A 526 0.23 -6.16 -5.85
N LEU A 527 0.45 -7.37 -6.40
CA LEU A 527 0.35 -8.60 -5.62
C LEU A 527 1.41 -8.68 -4.52
N ARG A 528 2.64 -8.20 -4.78
CA ARG A 528 3.72 -8.18 -3.78
C ARG A 528 3.45 -7.18 -2.66
N GLU A 529 2.90 -6.00 -2.97
CA GLU A 529 2.52 -4.99 -1.97
C GLU A 529 1.49 -5.55 -0.99
N ARG A 530 0.41 -6.12 -1.52
CA ARG A 530 -0.70 -6.63 -0.71
C ARG A 530 -0.30 -7.87 0.09
N GLY A 531 0.57 -8.72 -0.46
CA GLY A 531 1.17 -9.83 0.28
C GLY A 531 2.21 -9.41 1.33
N ALA A 532 2.80 -8.20 1.23
CA ALA A 532 3.73 -7.63 2.21
C ALA A 532 3.01 -6.97 3.40
N GLY A 533 1.69 -6.77 3.31
CA GLY A 533 0.81 -6.44 4.43
C GLY A 533 0.64 -7.65 5.35
N GLY A 534 1.66 -7.97 6.15
CA GLY A 534 1.65 -9.06 7.13
C GLY A 534 0.70 -8.87 8.33
N GLY A 535 -0.52 -8.39 8.09
CA GLY A 535 -1.60 -8.33 9.08
C GLY A 535 -2.39 -9.64 9.12
N LEU A 536 -2.85 -10.00 10.31
CA LEU A 536 -3.69 -11.18 10.62
C LEU A 536 -4.96 -11.30 9.74
N LEU A 537 -5.38 -10.22 9.06
CA LEU A 537 -6.50 -10.25 8.11
C LEU A 537 -6.12 -10.82 6.74
N ASP A 538 -4.89 -10.65 6.25
CA ASP A 538 -4.48 -11.18 4.94
C ASP A 538 -4.13 -12.66 4.99
N SER A 539 -3.69 -13.19 6.14
CA SER A 539 -3.50 -14.65 6.32
C SER A 539 -4.84 -15.42 6.44
N VAL A 540 -5.93 -14.73 6.80
CA VAL A 540 -7.28 -15.30 6.91
C VAL A 540 -8.13 -15.03 5.66
N VAL A 541 -7.97 -13.89 5.00
CA VAL A 541 -8.71 -13.54 3.77
C VAL A 541 -7.99 -14.01 2.50
N GLY A 542 -6.66 -14.00 2.45
CA GLY A 542 -5.84 -14.54 1.35
C GLY A 542 -5.99 -16.05 1.16
N ARG A 543 -6.36 -16.79 2.22
CA ARG A 543 -6.75 -18.21 2.13
C ARG A 543 -8.09 -18.45 1.44
N PHE A 544 -8.88 -17.42 1.14
CA PHE A 544 -10.17 -17.55 0.45
C PHE A 544 -10.21 -16.73 -0.85
N GLY A 545 -9.45 -17.18 -1.86
CA GLY A 545 -9.81 -17.10 -3.28
C GLY A 545 -9.48 -15.83 -4.05
N GLY A 546 -9.17 -14.70 -3.41
CA GLY A 546 -8.93 -13.43 -4.11
C GLY A 546 -7.60 -13.36 -4.89
N GLU A 547 -6.50 -13.82 -4.29
CA GLU A 547 -5.16 -13.76 -4.90
C GLU A 547 -4.95 -14.86 -5.94
N GLN A 548 -5.45 -16.08 -5.70
CA GLN A 548 -5.42 -17.17 -6.68
C GLN A 548 -6.20 -16.84 -7.97
N VAL A 549 -7.29 -16.08 -7.87
CA VAL A 549 -8.05 -15.63 -9.05
C VAL A 549 -7.27 -14.59 -9.85
N ARG A 550 -6.46 -13.76 -9.20
CA ARG A 550 -5.62 -12.75 -9.87
C ARG A 550 -4.39 -13.36 -10.52
N THR A 551 -3.69 -14.28 -9.84
CA THR A 551 -2.57 -15.00 -10.45
C THR A 551 -3.03 -15.83 -11.65
N ALA A 552 -4.22 -16.46 -11.59
CA ALA A 552 -4.80 -17.17 -12.73
C ALA A 552 -5.05 -16.27 -13.95
N ALA A 553 -5.53 -15.04 -13.74
CA ALA A 553 -5.73 -14.08 -14.84
C ALA A 553 -4.40 -13.63 -15.48
N ILE A 554 -3.34 -13.46 -14.67
CA ILE A 554 -2.00 -13.14 -15.14
C ILE A 554 -1.42 -14.32 -15.95
N VAL A 555 -1.55 -15.55 -15.44
CA VAL A 555 -1.13 -16.76 -16.14
C VAL A 555 -1.85 -16.89 -17.48
N GLU A 556 -3.18 -16.71 -17.51
CA GLU A 556 -3.96 -16.75 -18.77
C GLU A 556 -3.46 -15.70 -19.79
N ASN A 557 -3.14 -14.49 -19.33
CA ASN A 557 -2.58 -13.44 -20.17
C ASN A 557 -1.20 -13.82 -20.76
N LEU A 558 -0.32 -14.39 -19.94
CA LEU A 558 1.01 -14.83 -20.36
C LEU A 558 0.97 -16.07 -21.25
N ASP A 559 0.07 -17.02 -20.97
CA ASP A 559 -0.17 -18.20 -21.80
C ASP A 559 -0.68 -17.80 -23.18
N ALA A 560 -1.52 -16.77 -23.29
CA ALA A 560 -1.95 -16.24 -24.57
C ALA A 560 -0.77 -15.66 -25.37
N ILE A 561 0.18 -15.00 -24.71
CA ILE A 561 1.42 -14.51 -25.34
C ILE A 561 2.29 -15.69 -25.80
N LEU A 562 2.50 -16.68 -24.94
CA LEU A 562 3.34 -17.85 -25.22
C LEU A 562 2.71 -18.80 -26.25
N ALA A 563 1.38 -18.85 -26.38
CA ALA A 563 0.71 -19.56 -27.45
C ALA A 563 1.02 -18.94 -28.82
N ALA A 564 1.17 -17.61 -28.89
CA ALA A 564 1.56 -16.90 -30.10
C ALA A 564 3.08 -16.93 -30.35
N GLU A 565 3.87 -16.77 -29.29
CA GLU A 565 5.34 -16.74 -29.32
C GLU A 565 5.93 -17.65 -28.23
N PRO A 566 6.04 -18.98 -28.48
CA PRO A 566 6.46 -19.95 -27.46
C PRO A 566 7.85 -19.73 -26.85
N ASN A 567 8.66 -18.91 -27.52
CA ASN A 567 10.02 -18.57 -27.14
C ASN A 567 10.14 -17.08 -26.73
N ASP A 568 9.06 -16.41 -26.34
CA ASP A 568 9.17 -15.08 -25.73
C ASP A 568 9.79 -15.22 -24.34
N LEU A 569 11.08 -14.86 -24.24
CA LEU A 569 11.85 -14.94 -23.00
C LEU A 569 11.24 -14.10 -21.87
N GLU A 570 10.78 -12.88 -22.17
CA GLU A 570 10.24 -11.98 -21.15
C GLU A 570 8.94 -12.55 -20.59
N ALA A 571 8.07 -13.10 -21.45
CA ALA A 571 6.85 -13.76 -21.04
C ALA A 571 7.11 -15.01 -20.18
N LEU A 572 8.09 -15.85 -20.56
CA LEU A 572 8.50 -17.01 -19.74
C LEU A 572 9.04 -16.58 -18.37
N VAL A 573 9.87 -15.55 -18.31
CA VAL A 573 10.40 -15.05 -17.04
C VAL A 573 9.28 -14.46 -16.17
N LEU A 574 8.37 -13.66 -16.74
CA LEU A 574 7.18 -13.15 -16.05
C LEU A 574 6.28 -14.29 -15.54
N LEU A 575 6.13 -15.36 -16.31
CA LEU A 575 5.34 -16.53 -15.93
C LEU A 575 5.99 -17.27 -14.76
N GLY A 576 7.31 -17.45 -14.79
CA GLY A 576 8.07 -18.00 -13.67
C GLY A 576 7.89 -17.20 -12.39
N PHE A 577 7.94 -15.85 -12.47
CA PHE A 577 7.67 -14.99 -11.33
C PHE A 577 6.23 -15.08 -10.85
N THR A 578 5.27 -15.16 -11.77
CA THR A 578 3.84 -15.32 -11.45
C THR A 578 3.58 -16.60 -10.68
N HIS A 579 4.12 -17.73 -11.14
CA HIS A 579 4.05 -19.00 -10.42
C HIS A 579 4.73 -18.92 -9.05
N ASN A 580 5.88 -18.24 -8.94
CA ASN A 580 6.58 -18.10 -7.65
C ASN A 580 5.75 -17.30 -6.64
N VAL A 581 5.15 -16.17 -7.06
CA VAL A 581 4.24 -15.35 -6.24
C VAL A 581 2.98 -16.14 -5.87
N GLY A 582 2.44 -16.95 -6.80
CA GLY A 582 1.30 -17.84 -6.55
C GLY A 582 1.59 -19.04 -5.64
N GLY A 583 2.85 -19.25 -5.21
CA GLY A 583 3.28 -20.38 -4.38
C GLY A 583 3.54 -21.68 -5.15
N GLU A 584 3.46 -21.66 -6.48
CA GLU A 584 3.66 -22.81 -7.38
C GLU A 584 5.15 -23.00 -7.72
N ARG A 585 5.99 -23.18 -6.69
CA ARG A 585 7.46 -23.16 -6.80
C ARG A 585 8.04 -24.15 -7.82
N ASP A 586 7.45 -25.33 -7.96
CA ASP A 586 7.92 -26.34 -8.93
C ASP A 586 7.69 -25.88 -10.37
N GLN A 587 6.53 -25.26 -10.65
CA GLN A 587 6.22 -24.69 -11.96
C GLN A 587 7.10 -23.47 -12.24
N ALA A 588 7.31 -22.62 -11.24
CA ALA A 588 8.22 -21.48 -11.33
C ALA A 588 9.64 -21.93 -11.72
N ARG A 589 10.17 -22.94 -11.01
CA ARG A 589 11.50 -23.51 -11.29
C ARG A 589 11.59 -24.05 -12.71
N GLN A 590 10.63 -24.87 -13.14
CA GLN A 590 10.61 -25.43 -14.50
C GLN A 590 10.57 -24.33 -15.57
N THR A 591 9.75 -23.31 -15.34
CA THR A 591 9.61 -22.19 -16.28
C THR A 591 10.90 -21.37 -16.39
N PHE A 592 11.57 -21.08 -15.26
CA PHE A 592 12.87 -20.40 -15.29
C PHE A 592 13.97 -21.29 -15.89
N GLU A 593 13.96 -22.60 -15.66
CA GLU A 593 14.90 -23.54 -16.31
C GLU A 593 14.70 -23.56 -17.83
N GLN A 594 13.45 -23.53 -18.30
CA GLN A 594 13.12 -23.40 -19.72
C GLN A 594 13.63 -22.08 -20.29
N ALA A 595 13.36 -20.95 -19.61
CA ALA A 595 13.87 -19.63 -20.00
C ALA A 595 15.40 -19.60 -20.05
N ASN A 596 16.05 -20.26 -19.09
CA ASN A 596 17.51 -20.37 -19.01
C ASN A 596 18.10 -21.22 -20.14
N GLN A 597 17.41 -22.27 -20.59
CA GLN A 597 17.82 -23.08 -21.74
C GLN A 597 17.68 -22.29 -23.05
N LEU A 598 16.61 -21.51 -23.17
CA LEU A 598 16.35 -20.70 -24.36
C LEU A 598 17.38 -19.56 -24.51
N ALA A 599 17.75 -18.91 -23.40
CA ALA A 599 18.67 -17.78 -23.39
C ALA A 599 19.71 -17.90 -22.26
N PRO A 600 20.73 -18.78 -22.40
CA PRO A 600 21.69 -19.05 -21.33
C PRO A 600 22.61 -17.88 -20.99
N THR A 601 22.73 -16.89 -21.89
CA THR A 601 23.52 -15.68 -21.68
C THR A 601 22.75 -14.57 -20.96
N ARG A 602 21.44 -14.74 -20.75
CA ARG A 602 20.59 -13.74 -20.09
C ARG A 602 20.60 -13.93 -18.57
N PRO A 603 20.70 -12.84 -17.78
CA PRO A 603 20.78 -12.93 -16.32
C PRO A 603 19.43 -13.23 -15.64
N GLU A 604 18.31 -12.86 -16.25
CA GLU A 604 16.98 -12.89 -15.61
C GLU A 604 16.50 -14.29 -15.21
N PRO A 605 16.70 -15.35 -16.03
CA PRO A 605 16.34 -16.70 -15.61
C PRO A 605 17.14 -17.19 -14.40
N ALA A 606 18.43 -16.89 -14.31
CA ALA A 606 19.25 -17.25 -13.15
C ALA A 606 18.80 -16.49 -11.90
N TYR A 607 18.45 -15.21 -12.05
CA TYR A 607 17.86 -14.42 -10.97
C TYR A 607 16.51 -15.01 -10.49
N GLY A 608 15.63 -15.39 -11.41
CA GLY A 608 14.37 -16.07 -11.08
C GLY A 608 14.58 -17.38 -10.32
N LEU A 609 15.54 -18.21 -10.75
CA LEU A 609 15.93 -19.43 -10.03
C LEU A 609 16.46 -19.14 -8.61
N ALA A 610 17.16 -18.03 -8.43
CA ALA A 610 17.58 -17.59 -7.10
C ALA A 610 16.37 -17.27 -6.21
N GLU A 611 15.42 -16.48 -6.71
CA GLU A 611 14.21 -16.09 -5.96
C GLU A 611 13.35 -17.31 -5.58
N VAL A 612 13.28 -18.34 -6.43
CA VAL A 612 12.59 -19.61 -6.10
C VAL A 612 13.31 -20.40 -5.01
N ALA A 613 14.65 -20.34 -4.95
CA ALA A 613 15.46 -21.07 -3.98
C ALA A 613 15.53 -20.40 -2.60
N LEU A 614 15.33 -19.08 -2.51
CA LEU A 614 15.50 -18.28 -1.29
C LEU A 614 14.84 -18.83 -0.01
N PRO A 615 13.60 -19.34 -0.04
CA PRO A 615 12.95 -19.82 1.18
C PRO A 615 13.59 -21.07 1.77
N ASP A 616 14.24 -21.90 0.93
CA ASP A 616 14.64 -23.27 1.29
C ASP A 616 16.17 -23.48 1.25
N ASP A 617 16.88 -22.79 0.36
CA ASP A 617 18.34 -22.95 0.13
C ASP A 617 19.00 -21.61 -0.21
N ARG A 618 19.34 -20.84 0.84
CA ARG A 618 20.01 -19.54 0.72
C ARG A 618 21.39 -19.62 0.03
N PRO A 619 22.26 -20.62 0.30
CA PRO A 619 23.51 -20.80 -0.45
C PRO A 619 23.29 -21.00 -1.96
N GLN A 620 22.33 -21.83 -2.36
CA GLN A 620 22.00 -22.03 -3.78
C GLN A 620 21.47 -20.74 -4.40
N ALA A 621 20.63 -19.98 -3.69
CA ALA A 621 20.15 -18.69 -4.14
C ALA A 621 21.32 -17.71 -4.39
N LYS A 622 22.25 -17.54 -3.43
CA LYS A 622 23.45 -16.71 -3.61
C LYS A 622 24.30 -17.17 -4.82
N ALA A 623 24.41 -18.48 -5.06
CA ALA A 623 25.13 -19.01 -6.23
C ALA A 623 24.47 -18.63 -7.55
N GLN A 624 23.14 -18.67 -7.63
CA GLN A 624 22.36 -18.25 -8.80
C GLN A 624 22.40 -16.73 -9.03
N LEU A 625 22.37 -15.92 -7.96
CA LEU A 625 22.57 -14.46 -8.07
C LEU A 625 23.96 -14.13 -8.62
N ASN A 626 25.01 -14.82 -8.16
CA ASN A 626 26.36 -14.67 -8.70
C ASN A 626 26.49 -15.19 -10.14
N GLU A 627 25.70 -16.18 -10.54
CA GLU A 627 25.60 -16.61 -11.94
C GLU A 627 24.94 -15.54 -12.81
N ALA A 628 23.87 -14.90 -12.34
CA ALA A 628 23.28 -13.75 -13.03
C ALA A 628 24.30 -12.61 -13.21
N LEU A 629 25.10 -12.29 -12.18
CA LEU A 629 26.17 -11.30 -12.29
C LEU A 629 27.34 -11.72 -13.18
N ARG A 630 27.61 -13.02 -13.32
CA ARG A 630 28.62 -13.51 -14.27
C ARG A 630 28.18 -13.32 -15.72
N ARG A 631 26.87 -13.42 -15.99
CA ARG A 631 26.28 -13.21 -17.31
C ARG A 631 26.19 -11.73 -17.66
N ASP A 632 25.80 -10.92 -16.67
CA ASP A 632 25.77 -9.47 -16.78
C ASP A 632 26.20 -8.83 -15.45
N ALA A 633 27.43 -8.29 -15.44
CA ALA A 633 28.01 -7.66 -14.26
C ALA A 633 27.27 -6.39 -13.81
N ASN A 634 26.45 -5.83 -14.70
CA ASN A 634 25.63 -4.64 -14.45
C ASN A 634 24.20 -4.99 -14.02
N PHE A 635 23.86 -6.27 -13.90
CA PHE A 635 22.52 -6.71 -13.50
C PHE A 635 22.22 -6.40 -12.03
N TYR A 636 21.73 -5.20 -11.78
CA TYR A 636 21.58 -4.61 -10.45
C TYR A 636 20.60 -5.35 -9.53
N LEU A 637 19.66 -6.13 -10.08
CA LEU A 637 18.71 -6.92 -9.28
C LEU A 637 19.41 -7.98 -8.44
N ALA A 638 20.36 -8.67 -9.07
CA ALA A 638 21.16 -9.64 -8.35
C ALA A 638 22.04 -8.97 -7.29
N ARG A 639 22.56 -7.76 -7.56
CA ARG A 639 23.33 -6.98 -6.56
C ARG A 639 22.47 -6.53 -5.40
N THR A 640 21.27 -6.03 -5.67
CA THR A 640 20.32 -5.56 -4.64
C THR A 640 19.91 -6.70 -3.72
N ARG A 641 19.62 -7.88 -4.30
CA ARG A 641 19.33 -9.08 -3.52
C ARG A 641 20.53 -9.59 -2.75
N LEU A 642 21.72 -9.65 -3.36
CA LEU A 642 22.95 -10.03 -2.65
C LEU A 642 23.25 -9.07 -1.49
N ALA A 643 23.09 -7.77 -1.68
CA ALA A 643 23.23 -6.77 -0.61
C ALA A 643 22.28 -7.08 0.55
N THR A 644 20.98 -7.24 0.25
CA THR A 644 19.94 -7.52 1.25
C THR A 644 20.23 -8.81 2.01
N LEU A 645 20.63 -9.88 1.32
CA LEU A 645 20.97 -11.16 1.96
C LEU A 645 22.21 -11.04 2.83
N SER A 646 23.24 -10.33 2.36
CA SER A 646 24.44 -10.07 3.17
C SER A 646 24.15 -9.19 4.39
N GLU A 647 23.23 -8.24 4.30
CA GLU A 647 22.77 -7.44 5.45
C GLU A 647 22.05 -8.33 6.49
N GLN A 648 21.16 -9.21 6.03
CA GLN A 648 20.46 -10.18 6.89
C GLN A 648 21.42 -11.19 7.53
N ASP A 649 22.43 -11.62 6.80
CA ASP A 649 23.48 -12.53 7.28
C ASP A 649 24.56 -11.79 8.11
N GLN A 650 24.44 -10.47 8.29
CA GLN A 650 25.42 -9.60 8.96
C GLN A 650 26.83 -9.65 8.33
N GLU A 651 26.92 -10.02 7.05
CA GLU A 651 28.11 -10.01 6.22
C GLU A 651 28.37 -8.60 5.65
N TRP A 652 28.54 -7.61 6.55
CA TRP A 652 28.63 -6.19 6.18
C TRP A 652 29.65 -5.87 5.08
N PRO A 653 30.86 -6.48 5.01
CA PRO A 653 31.79 -6.21 3.90
C PRO A 653 31.21 -6.57 2.52
N ALA A 654 30.49 -7.70 2.42
CA ALA A 654 29.86 -8.11 1.18
C ALA A 654 28.64 -7.22 0.85
N ALA A 655 27.86 -6.85 1.86
CA ALA A 655 26.77 -5.88 1.70
C ALA A 655 27.28 -4.52 1.17
N VAL A 656 28.33 -3.98 1.79
CA VAL A 656 28.97 -2.72 1.39
C VAL A 656 29.51 -2.81 -0.04
N GLU A 657 30.11 -3.92 -0.45
CA GLU A 657 30.57 -4.10 -1.83
C GLU A 657 29.42 -3.92 -2.83
N GLN A 658 28.30 -4.61 -2.61
CA GLN A 658 27.16 -4.54 -3.50
C GLN A 658 26.47 -3.17 -3.46
N ARG A 659 26.25 -2.61 -2.27
CA ARG A 659 25.67 -1.27 -2.09
C ARG A 659 26.54 -0.17 -2.69
N ARG A 660 27.87 -0.30 -2.60
CA ARG A 660 28.81 0.67 -3.19
C ARG A 660 28.72 0.66 -4.70
N TRP A 661 28.62 -0.52 -5.30
CA TRP A 661 28.39 -0.63 -6.73
C TRP A 661 27.06 0.04 -7.12
N LEU A 662 25.98 -0.23 -6.39
CA LEU A 662 24.66 0.36 -6.67
C LEU A 662 24.68 1.88 -6.56
N ALA A 663 25.24 2.43 -5.48
CA ALA A 663 25.37 3.88 -5.28
C ALA A 663 26.27 4.55 -6.34
N THR A 664 27.30 3.85 -6.84
CA THR A 664 28.21 4.41 -7.85
C THR A 664 27.62 4.37 -9.27
N ASN A 665 26.95 3.27 -9.63
CA ASN A 665 26.51 3.03 -11.01
C ASN A 665 25.06 3.46 -11.27
N ARG A 666 24.18 3.39 -10.26
CA ARG A 666 22.79 3.87 -10.35
C ARG A 666 22.64 5.26 -9.73
N GLY A 667 23.24 5.46 -8.54
CA GLY A 667 23.27 6.78 -7.89
C GLY A 667 21.92 7.31 -7.42
N SER A 668 20.90 6.45 -7.31
CA SER A 668 19.61 6.86 -6.75
C SER A 668 19.76 7.24 -5.27
N THR A 669 18.87 8.08 -4.76
CA THR A 669 18.89 8.47 -3.33
C THR A 669 18.79 7.23 -2.44
N ALA A 670 17.94 6.26 -2.80
CA ALA A 670 17.81 5.01 -2.07
C ALA A 670 19.10 4.17 -2.06
N ASP A 671 19.83 4.09 -3.19
CA ASP A 671 21.09 3.35 -3.26
C ASP A 671 22.18 4.01 -2.39
N VAL A 672 22.24 5.35 -2.39
CA VAL A 672 23.18 6.14 -1.59
C VAL A 672 22.90 5.96 -0.09
N LEU A 673 21.63 6.08 0.32
CA LEU A 673 21.21 5.85 1.71
C LEU A 673 21.44 4.39 2.14
N GLY A 674 21.20 3.43 1.25
CA GLY A 674 21.48 2.01 1.49
C GLY A 674 22.96 1.73 1.72
N LEU A 675 23.86 2.36 0.95
CA LEU A 675 25.30 2.29 1.18
C LEU A 675 25.69 2.89 2.52
N ALA A 676 25.19 4.09 2.85
CA ALA A 676 25.48 4.74 4.11
C ALA A 676 25.05 3.88 5.31
N THR A 677 23.88 3.25 5.22
CA THR A 677 23.37 2.31 6.23
C THR A 677 24.29 1.09 6.38
N ALA A 678 24.66 0.43 5.29
CA ALA A 678 25.56 -0.73 5.34
C ALA A 678 26.95 -0.36 5.90
N LEU A 679 27.47 0.83 5.57
CA LEU A 679 28.73 1.35 6.09
C LEU A 679 28.64 1.66 7.60
N GLN A 680 27.55 2.27 8.06
CA GLN A 680 27.31 2.50 9.49
C GLN A 680 27.27 1.16 10.25
N GLN A 681 26.53 0.18 9.74
CA GLN A 681 26.42 -1.13 10.39
C GLN A 681 27.72 -1.95 10.34
N SER A 682 28.61 -1.68 9.37
CA SER A 682 29.95 -2.27 9.34
C SER A 682 30.87 -1.81 10.50
N GLY A 683 30.43 -0.82 11.26
CA GLY A 683 31.12 -0.30 12.44
C GLY A 683 32.05 0.88 12.17
N PRO A 684 32.93 1.22 13.13
CA PRO A 684 33.70 2.47 13.09
C PRO A 684 34.58 2.68 11.85
N ALA A 685 35.00 1.60 11.20
CA ALA A 685 35.79 1.68 9.96
C ALA A 685 34.99 2.25 8.77
N GLY A 686 33.66 2.11 8.79
CA GLY A 686 32.78 2.61 7.73
C GLY A 686 32.26 4.03 7.95
N TYR A 687 32.36 4.60 9.16
CA TYR A 687 31.71 5.87 9.49
C TYR A 687 32.17 7.05 8.64
N ALA A 688 33.47 7.17 8.38
CA ALA A 688 34.01 8.26 7.56
C ALA A 688 33.51 8.20 6.11
N GLU A 689 33.37 6.99 5.55
CA GLU A 689 32.83 6.81 4.19
C GLU A 689 31.31 7.03 4.16
N ALA A 690 30.58 6.59 5.20
CA ALA A 690 29.15 6.82 5.34
C ALA A 690 28.83 8.32 5.38
N GLU A 691 29.61 9.08 6.16
CA GLU A 691 29.50 10.54 6.22
C GLU A 691 29.73 11.18 4.85
N GLN A 692 30.83 10.83 4.16
CA GLN A 692 31.11 11.34 2.81
C GLN A 692 30.02 11.01 1.79
N THR A 693 29.40 9.84 1.93
CA THR A 693 28.30 9.37 1.09
C THR A 693 27.02 10.20 1.33
N LEU A 694 26.73 10.55 2.58
CA LEU A 694 25.53 11.31 2.97
C LEU A 694 25.65 12.82 2.74
N LEU A 695 26.84 13.41 2.84
CA LEU A 695 27.06 14.86 2.78
C LEU A 695 26.46 15.56 1.54
N PRO A 696 26.55 15.03 0.30
CA PRO A 696 25.94 15.66 -0.87
C PRO A 696 24.41 15.80 -0.73
N LEU A 697 23.73 14.75 -0.28
CA LEU A 697 22.28 14.75 -0.06
C LEU A 697 21.89 15.64 1.12
N ALA A 698 22.63 15.55 2.23
CA ALA A 698 22.44 16.39 3.41
C ALA A 698 22.64 17.87 3.08
N ASN A 699 23.60 18.24 2.24
CA ASN A 699 23.81 19.62 1.79
C ASN A 699 22.71 20.14 0.86
N ALA A 700 22.04 19.23 0.13
CA ALA A 700 20.81 19.53 -0.60
C ALA A 700 19.56 19.60 0.31
N ASN A 701 19.73 19.49 1.64
CA ASN A 701 18.67 19.43 2.64
C ASN A 701 17.68 18.27 2.42
N ASN A 702 18.14 17.12 1.91
CA ASN A 702 17.35 15.91 1.91
C ASN A 702 17.14 15.42 3.35
N ALA A 703 15.87 15.27 3.77
CA ALA A 703 15.51 14.95 5.15
C ALA A 703 16.03 13.58 5.60
N ASP A 704 15.85 12.54 4.78
CA ASP A 704 16.30 11.17 5.09
C ASP A 704 17.82 11.09 5.28
N ALA A 705 18.58 11.78 4.42
CA ALA A 705 20.02 11.86 4.54
C ALA A 705 20.48 12.60 5.80
N LEU A 706 19.75 13.66 6.20
CA LEU A 706 20.03 14.37 7.45
C LEU A 706 19.72 13.47 8.67
N VAL A 707 18.60 12.74 8.66
CA VAL A 707 18.27 11.79 9.73
C VAL A 707 19.33 10.69 9.83
N GLN A 708 19.70 10.05 8.71
CA GLN A 708 20.74 9.01 8.70
C GLN A 708 22.10 9.56 9.14
N LEU A 709 22.47 10.78 8.73
CA LEU A 709 23.72 11.42 9.15
C LEU A 709 23.72 11.70 10.66
N SER A 710 22.57 12.08 11.24
CA SER A 710 22.46 12.23 12.70
C SER A 710 22.59 10.90 13.44
N SER A 711 21.98 9.83 12.95
CA SER A 711 22.13 8.47 13.48
C SER A 711 23.57 7.98 13.42
N LEU A 712 24.26 8.27 12.31
CA LEU A 712 25.69 7.98 12.14
C LEU A 712 26.54 8.72 13.19
N TYR A 713 26.30 10.02 13.42
CA TYR A 713 27.02 10.79 14.43
C TYR A 713 26.73 10.30 15.85
N ILE A 714 25.49 9.91 16.15
CA ILE A 714 25.13 9.25 17.41
C ILE A 714 25.93 7.96 17.59
N ALA A 715 25.96 7.09 16.57
CA ALA A 715 26.72 5.84 16.60
C ALA A 715 28.25 6.07 16.75
N ALA A 716 28.76 7.16 16.18
CA ALA A 716 30.15 7.60 16.34
C ALA A 716 30.43 8.27 17.70
N GLY A 717 29.41 8.56 18.49
CA GLY A 717 29.50 9.26 19.78
C GLY A 717 29.64 10.79 19.67
N ASP A 718 29.49 11.38 18.48
CA ASP A 718 29.50 12.83 18.26
C ASP A 718 28.08 13.41 18.33
N VAL A 719 27.54 13.42 19.55
CA VAL A 719 26.14 13.81 19.77
C VAL A 719 25.90 15.31 19.50
N ALA A 720 26.95 16.14 19.53
CA ALA A 720 26.86 17.57 19.19
C ALA A 720 26.69 17.78 17.68
N ALA A 721 27.41 17.03 16.85
CA ALA A 721 27.21 17.03 15.40
C ALA A 721 25.81 16.49 15.04
N ALA A 722 25.33 15.45 15.75
CA ALA A 722 23.98 14.93 15.57
C ALA A 722 22.89 15.98 15.81
N GLU A 723 23.00 16.79 16.88
CA GLU A 723 22.04 17.86 17.20
C GLU A 723 21.99 18.93 16.08
N LEU A 724 23.14 19.36 15.57
CA LEU A 724 23.23 20.32 14.45
C LEU A 724 22.55 19.80 13.18
N VAL A 725 22.71 18.52 12.88
CA VAL A 725 22.08 17.89 11.71
C VAL A 725 20.58 17.74 11.92
N LEU A 726 20.13 17.36 13.11
CA LEU A 726 18.70 17.26 13.45
C LEU A 726 18.00 18.62 13.40
N ASP A 727 18.66 19.71 13.79
CA ASP A 727 18.12 21.06 13.64
C ASP A 727 17.92 21.46 12.17
N ARG A 728 18.84 21.02 11.30
CA ARG A 728 18.68 21.17 9.85
C ARG A 728 17.55 20.30 9.32
N ALA A 729 17.44 19.05 9.77
CA ALA A 729 16.37 18.12 9.39
C ALA A 729 15.00 18.70 9.74
N ARG A 730 14.83 19.23 10.96
CA ARG A 730 13.60 19.91 11.41
C ARG A 730 13.25 21.13 10.56
N THR A 731 14.25 21.85 10.06
CA THR A 731 14.01 23.00 9.18
C THR A 731 13.59 22.56 7.77
N ALA A 732 14.13 21.43 7.30
CA ALA A 732 13.80 20.86 5.99
C ALA A 732 12.40 20.23 5.96
N SER A 733 12.04 19.47 7.01
CA SER A 733 10.76 18.76 7.14
C SER A 733 10.16 18.96 8.55
N PRO A 734 9.54 20.12 8.83
CA PRO A 734 9.03 20.45 10.16
C PRO A 734 7.81 19.64 10.61
N GLU A 735 7.13 18.96 9.69
CA GLU A 735 5.92 18.17 9.96
C GLU A 735 6.20 16.66 10.08
N ASP A 736 7.46 16.24 10.03
CA ASP A 736 7.85 14.82 10.11
C ASP A 736 8.03 14.38 11.58
N PRO A 737 7.18 13.46 12.10
CA PRO A 737 7.27 12.99 13.48
C PRO A 737 8.54 12.19 13.77
N GLU A 738 9.15 11.53 12.76
CA GLU A 738 10.38 10.76 12.93
C GLU A 738 11.54 11.67 13.35
N ILE A 739 11.64 12.86 12.75
CA ILE A 739 12.69 13.83 13.07
C ILE A 739 12.59 14.30 14.52
N ALA A 740 11.38 14.56 15.01
CA ALA A 740 11.14 14.93 16.40
C ALA A 740 11.47 13.77 17.36
N TYR A 741 11.10 12.54 17.01
CA TYR A 741 11.44 11.35 17.79
C TYR A 741 12.97 11.13 17.90
N GLN A 742 13.69 11.12 16.78
CA GLN A 742 15.14 10.95 16.74
C GLN A 742 15.87 12.05 17.54
N ARG A 743 15.35 13.28 17.50
CA ARG A 743 15.83 14.39 18.34
C ARG A 743 15.60 14.11 19.82
N GLY A 744 14.44 13.58 20.19
CA GLY A 744 14.15 13.12 21.54
C GLY A 744 15.17 12.09 22.03
N GLN A 745 15.48 11.08 21.22
CA GLN A 745 16.46 10.05 21.56
C GLN A 745 17.87 10.61 21.75
N ALA A 746 18.31 11.51 20.86
CA ALA A 746 19.61 12.17 20.98
C ALA A 746 19.71 13.00 22.27
N LEU A 747 18.66 13.76 22.60
CA LEU A 747 18.59 14.57 23.82
C LEU A 747 18.57 13.70 25.08
N GLU A 748 17.92 12.55 25.03
CA GLU A 748 17.91 11.59 26.13
C GLU A 748 19.31 11.02 26.41
N GLN A 749 20.06 10.66 25.36
CA GLN A 749 21.46 10.22 25.49
C GLN A 749 22.38 11.32 26.04
N LEU A 750 22.06 12.59 25.79
CA LEU A 750 22.74 13.76 26.39
C LEU A 750 22.35 14.01 27.85
N GLY A 751 21.42 13.24 28.42
CA GLY A 751 20.87 13.45 29.76
C GLY A 751 19.95 14.67 29.85
N ARG A 752 19.49 15.24 28.72
CA ARG A 752 18.58 16.39 28.64
C ARG A 752 17.12 15.92 28.64
N THR A 753 16.74 15.16 29.67
CA THR A 753 15.45 14.44 29.75
C THR A 753 14.21 15.32 29.56
N ALA A 754 14.22 16.55 30.07
CA ALA A 754 13.09 17.47 29.92
C ALA A 754 12.86 17.93 28.46
N GLU A 755 13.95 18.05 27.69
CA GLU A 755 13.89 18.44 26.28
C GLU A 755 13.55 17.23 25.41
N ALA A 756 14.07 16.05 25.74
CA ALA A 756 13.66 14.80 25.12
C ALA A 756 12.16 14.55 25.26
N GLN A 757 11.61 14.75 26.46
CA GLN A 757 10.18 14.66 26.72
C GLN A 757 9.35 15.64 25.86
N ALA A 758 9.85 16.86 25.67
CA ALA A 758 9.17 17.86 24.83
C ALA A 758 9.17 17.45 23.34
N GLU A 759 10.26 16.87 22.85
CA GLU A 759 10.37 16.38 21.48
C GLU A 759 9.53 15.12 21.24
N TYR A 760 9.50 14.17 22.17
CA TYR A 760 8.58 13.03 22.06
C TYR A 760 7.11 13.49 22.07
N ALA A 761 6.76 14.47 22.92
CA ALA A 761 5.42 15.06 22.90
C ALA A 761 5.12 15.80 21.59
N HIS A 762 6.12 16.43 20.99
CA HIS A 762 6.00 17.08 19.69
C HIS A 762 5.78 16.06 18.57
N ALA A 763 6.54 14.96 18.53
CA ALA A 763 6.32 13.85 17.61
C ALA A 763 4.89 13.31 17.70
N ILE A 764 4.38 13.11 18.93
CA ILE A 764 3.00 12.67 19.20
C ILE A 764 1.96 13.71 18.77
N SER A 765 2.31 15.01 18.80
CA SER A 765 1.40 16.07 18.35
C SER A 765 1.28 16.16 16.82
N LEU A 766 2.33 15.75 16.10
CA LEU A 766 2.37 15.64 14.65
C LEU A 766 1.63 14.38 14.19
N ASP A 767 1.91 13.24 14.83
CA ASP A 767 1.18 11.99 14.65
C ASP A 767 0.76 11.39 16.00
N GLY A 768 -0.55 11.45 16.26
CA GLY A 768 -1.15 10.94 17.48
C GLY A 768 -1.00 9.42 17.67
N ASN A 769 -0.66 8.65 16.64
CA ASN A 769 -0.48 7.20 16.72
C ASN A 769 0.99 6.77 16.63
N TYR A 770 1.94 7.72 16.66
CA TYR A 770 3.35 7.40 16.52
C TYR A 770 3.87 6.60 17.74
N ALA A 771 3.92 5.27 17.58
CA ALA A 771 4.08 4.33 18.67
C ALA A 771 5.43 4.47 19.38
N GLN A 772 6.52 4.68 18.63
CA GLN A 772 7.88 4.77 19.19
C GLN A 772 8.01 5.95 20.16
N ALA A 773 7.52 7.14 19.80
CA ALA A 773 7.58 8.29 20.71
C ALA A 773 6.68 8.11 21.94
N ARG A 774 5.54 7.42 21.82
CA ARG A 774 4.69 7.08 22.97
C ARG A 774 5.35 6.09 23.91
N ILE A 775 6.06 5.10 23.36
CA ILE A 775 6.82 4.13 24.15
C ILE A 775 7.94 4.86 24.90
N ALA A 776 8.76 5.63 24.20
CA ALA A 776 9.86 6.38 24.81
C ALA A 776 9.35 7.37 25.88
N LEU A 777 8.25 8.07 25.62
CA LEU A 777 7.61 8.94 26.60
C LEU A 777 7.05 8.16 27.80
N GLY A 778 6.45 6.99 27.56
CA GLY A 778 5.96 6.08 28.59
C GLY A 778 7.09 5.54 29.48
N GLU A 779 8.24 5.21 28.89
CA GLU A 779 9.45 4.77 29.59
C GLU A 779 10.00 5.88 30.51
N LEU A 780 10.05 7.12 30.01
CA LEU A 780 10.44 8.27 30.82
C LEU A 780 9.48 8.48 32.01
N TYR A 781 8.17 8.32 31.82
CA TYR A 781 7.21 8.38 32.93
C TYR A 781 7.39 7.22 33.91
N ALA A 782 7.62 6.00 33.42
CA ALA A 782 7.83 4.82 34.25
C ALA A 782 9.12 4.94 35.09
N ALA A 783 10.20 5.46 34.51
CA ALA A 783 11.47 5.73 35.20
C ALA A 783 11.30 6.76 36.33
N ASN A 784 10.39 7.73 36.15
CA ASN A 784 10.03 8.70 37.17
C ASN A 784 8.93 8.21 38.14
N THR A 785 8.62 6.91 38.16
CA THR A 785 7.60 6.26 38.99
C THR A 785 6.16 6.76 38.74
N GLN A 786 5.91 7.41 37.61
CA GLN A 786 4.61 7.95 37.20
C GLN A 786 3.83 6.91 36.40
N TYR A 787 3.55 5.75 37.01
CA TYR A 787 2.98 4.58 36.31
C TYR A 787 1.62 4.84 35.64
N GLU A 788 0.77 5.69 36.21
CA GLU A 788 -0.51 6.06 35.58
C GLU A 788 -0.32 6.87 34.28
N GLN A 789 0.71 7.72 34.21
CA GLN A 789 1.02 8.48 33.01
C GLN A 789 1.61 7.55 31.94
N ALA A 790 2.54 6.69 32.33
CA ALA A 790 3.09 5.65 31.45
C ALA A 790 1.99 4.74 30.89
N ALA A 791 1.05 4.29 31.72
CA ALA A 791 -0.06 3.43 31.32
C ALA A 791 -0.97 4.06 30.25
N ARG A 792 -1.13 5.39 30.25
CA ARG A 792 -1.88 6.13 29.22
C ARG A 792 -1.15 6.15 27.88
N GLU A 793 0.15 6.41 27.89
CA GLU A 793 0.95 6.43 26.66
C GLU A 793 1.04 5.02 26.04
N TYR A 794 1.28 4.01 26.88
CA TYR A 794 1.31 2.62 26.44
C TYR A 794 -0.05 2.10 25.94
N ASP A 795 -1.18 2.71 26.30
CA ASP A 795 -2.50 2.34 25.73
C ASP A 795 -2.57 2.62 24.25
N VAL A 796 -2.15 3.82 23.88
CA VAL A 796 -2.21 4.24 22.51
C VAL A 796 -1.11 3.54 21.71
N ALA A 797 0.06 3.31 22.31
CA ALA A 797 1.13 2.53 21.68
C ALA A 797 0.70 1.08 21.36
N LEU A 798 0.04 0.38 22.29
CA LEU A 798 -0.45 -0.98 22.06
C LEU A 798 -1.46 -1.03 20.89
N ARG A 799 -2.37 -0.07 20.81
CA ARG A 799 -3.36 0.04 19.71
C ARG A 799 -2.72 0.37 18.36
N SER A 800 -1.57 1.04 18.37
CA SER A 800 -0.88 1.50 17.17
C SER A 800 0.11 0.45 16.61
N GLY A 801 0.31 -0.67 17.32
CA GLY A 801 0.99 -1.86 16.77
C GLY A 801 2.49 -1.98 17.08
N THR A 802 2.87 -2.05 18.36
CA THR A 802 4.26 -2.40 18.74
C THR A 802 4.48 -3.91 18.77
N ASP A 803 5.57 -4.40 18.16
CA ASP A 803 5.82 -5.83 17.92
C ASP A 803 7.18 -6.33 18.44
N ASP A 804 7.85 -5.57 19.30
CA ASP A 804 9.04 -6.05 20.03
C ASP A 804 8.62 -6.77 21.33
N PRO A 805 8.94 -8.07 21.51
CA PRO A 805 8.54 -8.84 22.69
C PRO A 805 9.03 -8.24 24.01
N ALA A 806 10.27 -7.74 24.05
CA ALA A 806 10.86 -7.18 25.27
C ALA A 806 10.14 -5.87 25.68
N THR A 807 9.87 -5.00 24.72
CA THR A 807 9.07 -3.78 24.92
C THR A 807 7.65 -4.12 25.39
N LEU A 808 7.00 -5.11 24.79
CA LEU A 808 5.65 -5.55 25.20
C LEU A 808 5.63 -6.12 26.63
N GLN A 809 6.65 -6.87 27.02
CA GLN A 809 6.80 -7.35 28.40
C GLN A 809 6.94 -6.20 29.39
N GLU A 810 7.73 -5.18 29.04
CA GLU A 810 7.95 -4.01 29.89
C GLU A 810 6.69 -3.15 30.02
N ILE A 811 5.97 -2.94 28.91
CA ILE A 811 4.64 -2.33 28.89
C ILE A 811 3.69 -3.12 29.81
N GLY A 812 3.62 -4.44 29.64
CA GLY A 812 2.79 -5.31 30.48
C GLY A 812 3.13 -5.19 31.97
N ARG A 813 4.43 -5.10 32.30
CA ARG A 813 4.91 -4.95 33.68
C ARG A 813 4.47 -3.63 34.30
N VAL A 814 4.63 -2.53 33.57
CA VAL A 814 4.23 -1.20 34.04
C VAL A 814 2.71 -1.11 34.17
N LEU A 815 1.95 -1.68 33.23
CA LEU A 815 0.48 -1.74 33.32
C LEU A 815 0.00 -2.56 34.52
N LEU A 816 0.67 -3.67 34.82
CA LEU A 816 0.37 -4.49 36.00
C LEU A 816 0.65 -3.75 37.31
N ILE A 817 1.72 -2.94 37.37
CA ILE A 817 2.01 -2.07 38.52
C ILE A 817 0.97 -0.94 38.65
N ALA A 818 0.53 -0.39 37.53
CA ALA A 818 -0.52 0.63 37.48
C ALA A 818 -1.92 0.08 37.82
N GLY A 819 -2.09 -1.24 37.90
CA GLY A 819 -3.37 -1.92 38.16
C GLY A 819 -4.27 -2.08 36.93
N GLU A 820 -3.75 -1.80 35.73
CA GLU A 820 -4.45 -1.94 34.44
C GLU A 820 -4.37 -3.39 33.93
N ASN A 821 -4.88 -4.33 34.74
CA ASN A 821 -4.59 -5.76 34.61
C ASN A 821 -5.03 -6.37 33.27
N ARG A 822 -6.19 -5.98 32.74
CA ARG A 822 -6.65 -6.46 31.42
C ARG A 822 -5.71 -6.05 30.29
N ARG A 823 -5.18 -4.83 30.36
CA ARG A 823 -4.25 -4.31 29.34
C ARG A 823 -2.86 -4.92 29.51
N ALA A 824 -2.46 -5.23 30.74
CA ALA A 824 -1.28 -6.04 30.99
C ALA A 824 -1.40 -7.44 30.36
N VAL A 825 -2.58 -8.08 30.46
CA VAL A 825 -2.87 -9.35 29.76
C VAL A 825 -2.70 -9.20 28.25
N GLU A 826 -3.28 -8.17 27.63
CA GLU A 826 -3.14 -7.91 26.19
C GLU A 826 -1.67 -7.78 25.76
N ALA A 827 -0.87 -7.01 26.52
CA ALA A 827 0.54 -6.81 26.23
C ALA A 827 1.35 -8.11 26.37
N TYR A 828 1.14 -8.87 27.45
CA TYR A 828 1.85 -10.13 27.67
C TYR A 828 1.40 -11.25 26.72
N GLN A 829 0.13 -11.29 26.28
CA GLN A 829 -0.34 -12.23 25.27
C GLN A 829 0.38 -12.00 23.94
N ARG A 830 0.43 -10.74 23.47
CA ARG A 830 1.18 -10.40 22.25
C ARG A 830 2.67 -10.72 22.38
N ALA A 831 3.28 -10.44 23.54
CA ALA A 831 4.67 -10.81 23.78
C ALA A 831 4.89 -12.34 23.74
N ALA A 832 3.95 -13.11 24.30
CA ALA A 832 4.00 -14.58 24.29
C ALA A 832 3.83 -15.16 22.88
N GLU A 833 3.00 -14.55 22.05
CA GLU A 833 2.81 -14.93 20.63
C GLU A 833 4.07 -14.67 19.80
N LEU A 834 4.79 -13.59 20.07
CA LEU A 834 6.01 -13.23 19.33
C LEU A 834 7.26 -13.96 19.84
N ALA A 835 7.28 -14.36 21.11
CA ALA A 835 8.38 -15.09 21.75
C ALA A 835 7.87 -16.36 22.45
N GLU A 836 7.35 -17.31 21.66
CA GLU A 836 6.68 -18.52 22.17
C GLU A 836 7.54 -19.35 23.13
N SER A 837 8.87 -19.32 22.99
CA SER A 837 9.81 -20.04 23.85
C SER A 837 10.24 -19.30 25.11
N ASP A 838 9.87 -18.03 25.27
CA ASP A 838 10.25 -17.23 26.44
C ASP A 838 9.26 -17.46 27.60
N PRO A 839 9.70 -17.91 28.80
CA PRO A 839 8.82 -18.09 29.95
C PRO A 839 8.33 -16.76 30.59
N ALA A 840 8.98 -15.61 30.33
CA ALA A 840 8.69 -14.36 31.02
C ALA A 840 7.29 -13.77 30.75
N PRO A 841 6.76 -13.73 29.50
CA PRO A 841 5.39 -13.27 29.23
C PRO A 841 4.34 -14.11 29.95
N TYR A 842 4.50 -15.43 29.97
CA TYR A 842 3.57 -16.35 30.63
C TYR A 842 3.54 -16.16 32.15
N LEU A 843 4.67 -15.86 32.78
CA LEU A 843 4.69 -15.46 34.19
C LEU A 843 3.96 -14.12 34.41
N GLY A 844 4.12 -13.17 33.49
CA GLY A 844 3.37 -11.91 33.47
C GLY A 844 1.86 -12.13 33.39
N LEU A 845 1.42 -13.01 32.49
CA LEU A 845 0.02 -13.42 32.35
C LEU A 845 -0.53 -14.07 33.61
N ALA A 846 0.23 -15.00 34.21
CA ALA A 846 -0.18 -15.65 35.44
C ALA A 846 -0.47 -14.62 36.55
N ARG A 847 0.41 -13.62 36.69
CA ARG A 847 0.24 -12.54 37.68
C ARG A 847 -0.94 -11.61 37.36
N ALA A 848 -1.13 -11.26 36.09
CA ALA A 848 -2.23 -10.41 35.68
C ALA A 848 -3.59 -11.10 35.93
N HIS A 849 -3.71 -12.38 35.57
CA HIS A 849 -4.89 -13.19 35.86
C HIS A 849 -5.12 -13.38 37.37
N LEU A 850 -4.06 -13.55 38.17
CA LEU A 850 -4.17 -13.60 39.65
C LEU A 850 -4.78 -12.30 40.22
N GLN A 851 -4.33 -11.13 39.76
CA GLN A 851 -4.89 -9.86 40.22
C GLN A 851 -6.35 -9.65 39.77
N MET A 852 -6.76 -10.31 38.68
CA MET A 852 -8.15 -10.31 38.22
C MET A 852 -9.02 -11.38 38.89
N GLY A 853 -8.42 -12.30 39.67
CA GLY A 853 -9.11 -13.43 40.29
C GLY A 853 -9.41 -14.59 39.34
N GLU A 854 -8.82 -14.61 38.15
CA GLU A 854 -9.04 -15.62 37.11
C GLU A 854 -8.13 -16.83 37.33
N ALA A 855 -8.38 -17.58 38.40
CA ALA A 855 -7.47 -18.61 38.89
C ALA A 855 -7.13 -19.71 37.87
N ASN A 856 -8.09 -20.16 37.05
CA ASN A 856 -7.84 -21.19 36.05
C ASN A 856 -6.89 -20.74 34.93
N GLU A 857 -7.00 -19.48 34.49
CA GLU A 857 -6.10 -18.92 33.46
C GLU A 857 -4.71 -18.68 34.05
N ALA A 858 -4.64 -18.24 35.31
CA ALA A 858 -3.38 -18.11 36.04
C ALA A 858 -2.64 -19.44 36.19
N VAL A 859 -3.35 -20.55 36.46
CA VAL A 859 -2.77 -21.91 36.49
C VAL A 859 -2.11 -22.25 35.15
N ARG A 860 -2.85 -22.13 34.04
CA ARG A 860 -2.32 -22.50 32.71
C ARG A 860 -1.08 -21.68 32.33
N ALA A 861 -1.15 -20.37 32.55
CA ALA A 861 -0.02 -19.48 32.25
C ALA A 861 1.20 -19.80 33.12
N ALA A 862 1.02 -20.07 34.43
CA ALA A 862 2.11 -20.45 35.32
C ALA A 862 2.72 -21.81 34.95
N GLU A 863 1.90 -22.81 34.60
CA GLU A 863 2.37 -24.12 34.13
C GLU A 863 3.20 -24.01 32.85
N THR A 864 2.76 -23.18 31.91
CA THR A 864 3.50 -22.92 30.66
C THR A 864 4.83 -22.24 30.95
N ALA A 865 4.85 -21.23 31.82
CA ALA A 865 6.08 -20.57 32.25
C ALA A 865 7.08 -21.55 32.92
N ILE A 866 6.59 -22.49 33.73
CA ILE A 866 7.41 -23.55 34.36
C ILE A 866 7.96 -24.50 33.30
N GLN A 867 7.11 -24.95 32.36
CA GLN A 867 7.49 -25.88 31.29
C GLN A 867 8.59 -25.28 30.40
N LEU A 868 8.41 -24.05 29.94
CA LEU A 868 9.37 -23.36 29.08
C LEU A 868 10.70 -23.08 29.79
N ALA A 869 10.66 -22.79 31.09
CA ALA A 869 11.86 -22.63 31.92
C ALA A 869 12.50 -23.97 32.36
N GLY A 870 12.09 -25.11 31.81
CA GLY A 870 12.65 -26.43 32.16
C GLY A 870 12.43 -26.82 33.62
N GLY A 871 11.37 -26.32 34.26
CA GLY A 871 11.08 -26.53 35.68
C GLY A 871 11.81 -25.58 36.63
N THR A 872 12.60 -24.62 36.14
CA THR A 872 13.46 -23.75 36.96
C THR A 872 12.93 -22.32 37.04
N ASN A 873 11.72 -22.13 37.60
CA ASN A 873 11.13 -20.81 37.81
C ASN A 873 10.37 -20.71 39.15
N ALA A 874 11.06 -20.24 40.19
CA ALA A 874 10.50 -20.13 41.54
C ALA A 874 9.25 -19.22 41.60
N GLN A 875 9.25 -18.12 40.85
CA GLN A 875 8.13 -17.16 40.84
C GLN A 875 6.90 -17.72 40.13
N ALA A 876 7.07 -18.57 39.11
CA ALA A 876 5.96 -19.25 38.47
C ALA A 876 5.33 -20.31 39.39
N TYR A 877 6.12 -21.03 40.20
CA TYR A 877 5.59 -21.91 41.24
C TYR A 877 4.82 -21.15 42.34
N VAL A 878 5.25 -19.94 42.71
CA VAL A 878 4.48 -19.06 43.61
C VAL A 878 3.15 -18.68 42.98
N ALA A 879 3.15 -18.22 41.72
CA ALA A 879 1.92 -17.85 41.02
C ALA A 879 0.95 -19.05 40.90
N LEU A 880 1.48 -20.25 40.61
CA LEU A 880 0.70 -21.48 40.57
C LEU A 880 0.11 -21.83 41.94
N GLY A 881 0.90 -21.71 43.01
CA GLY A 881 0.43 -21.91 44.38
C GLY A 881 -0.66 -20.92 44.79
N ASP A 882 -0.50 -19.64 44.45
CA ASP A 882 -1.52 -18.61 44.69
C ASP A 882 -2.82 -18.88 43.92
N ALA A 883 -2.71 -19.36 42.68
CA ALA A 883 -3.86 -19.75 41.87
C ALA A 883 -4.57 -20.98 42.46
N SER A 884 -3.82 -21.99 42.93
CA SER A 884 -4.38 -23.15 43.64
C SER A 884 -5.13 -22.75 44.92
N LEU A 885 -4.62 -21.75 45.67
CA LEU A 885 -5.35 -21.21 46.83
C LEU A 885 -6.67 -20.55 46.45
N LEU A 886 -6.70 -19.79 45.35
CA LEU A 886 -7.95 -19.19 44.85
C LEU A 886 -8.97 -20.26 44.42
N LEU A 887 -8.51 -21.43 43.95
CA LEU A 887 -9.36 -22.59 43.63
C LEU A 887 -9.77 -23.40 44.87
N GLY A 888 -9.27 -23.06 46.06
CA GLY A 888 -9.53 -23.80 47.30
C GLY A 888 -8.70 -25.07 47.48
N ASP A 889 -7.71 -25.33 46.63
CA ASP A 889 -6.78 -26.46 46.74
C ASP A 889 -5.57 -26.09 47.60
N ALA A 890 -5.79 -25.99 48.91
CA ALA A 890 -4.72 -25.70 49.87
C ALA A 890 -3.61 -26.77 49.90
N PRO A 891 -3.88 -28.09 49.81
CA PRO A 891 -2.84 -29.11 49.71
C PRO A 891 -1.98 -28.99 48.46
N GLY A 892 -2.57 -28.77 47.28
CA GLY A 892 -1.83 -28.57 46.04
C GLY A 892 -0.99 -27.29 46.07
N ALA A 893 -1.57 -26.19 46.57
CA ALA A 893 -0.86 -24.93 46.78
C ALA A 893 0.40 -25.10 47.64
N LEU A 894 0.29 -25.84 48.76
CA LEU A 894 1.43 -26.13 49.63
C LEU A 894 2.54 -26.86 48.87
N GLY A 895 2.19 -27.83 48.02
CA GLY A 895 3.13 -28.52 47.14
C GLY A 895 3.88 -27.56 46.22
N HIS A 896 3.17 -26.64 45.55
CA HIS A 896 3.77 -25.65 44.67
C HIS A 896 4.70 -24.67 45.41
N PHE A 897 4.32 -24.19 46.60
CA PHE A 897 5.19 -23.31 47.38
C PHE A 897 6.44 -24.03 47.92
N ILE A 898 6.37 -25.34 48.20
CA ILE A 898 7.55 -26.14 48.54
C ILE A 898 8.49 -26.22 47.33
N MET A 899 7.96 -26.42 46.12
CA MET A 899 8.77 -26.40 44.90
C MET A 899 9.42 -25.02 44.68
N ALA A 900 8.68 -23.92 44.88
CA ALA A 900 9.23 -22.57 44.79
C ALA A 900 10.42 -22.37 45.76
N GLU A 901 10.30 -22.86 47.00
CA GLU A 901 11.35 -22.79 48.02
C GLU A 901 12.57 -23.67 47.67
N GLN A 902 12.36 -24.82 47.04
CA GLN A 902 13.48 -25.66 46.56
C GLN A 902 14.30 -24.94 45.48
N GLN A 903 13.66 -24.13 44.65
CA GLN A 903 14.32 -23.34 43.61
C GLN A 903 15.00 -22.09 44.19
N ASP A 904 14.30 -21.37 45.07
CA ASP A 904 14.84 -20.21 45.78
C ASP A 904 14.49 -20.27 47.28
N PRO A 905 15.43 -20.75 48.13
CA PRO A 905 15.23 -20.83 49.58
C PRO A 905 15.04 -19.48 50.26
N ASN A 906 15.41 -18.37 49.61
CA ASN A 906 15.30 -17.02 50.14
C ASN A 906 14.05 -16.26 49.65
N LEU A 907 13.15 -16.93 48.93
CA LEU A 907 11.94 -16.30 48.41
C LEU A 907 10.87 -16.11 49.50
N ALA A 908 10.78 -14.90 50.05
CA ALA A 908 9.80 -14.55 51.08
C ALA A 908 8.34 -14.82 50.65
N ALA A 909 8.02 -14.63 49.37
CA ALA A 909 6.70 -14.90 48.80
C ALA A 909 6.30 -16.38 48.91
N ALA A 910 7.24 -17.32 48.77
CA ALA A 910 6.96 -18.74 48.95
C ALA A 910 6.61 -19.06 50.42
N LYS A 911 7.31 -18.46 51.39
CA LYS A 911 6.97 -18.60 52.82
C LYS A 911 5.62 -18.01 53.15
N LEU A 912 5.31 -16.83 52.62
CA LEU A 912 3.99 -16.21 52.75
C LEU A 912 2.90 -17.13 52.20
N GLY A 913 3.10 -17.69 51.01
CA GLY A 913 2.17 -18.65 50.39
C GLY A 913 1.93 -19.90 51.25
N ARG A 914 2.98 -20.50 51.83
CA ARG A 914 2.84 -21.64 52.76
C ARG A 914 2.03 -21.27 54.01
N GLY A 915 2.25 -20.07 54.54
CA GLY A 915 1.44 -19.55 55.64
C GLY A 915 -0.03 -19.43 55.26
N ARG A 916 -0.33 -18.89 54.07
CA ARG A 916 -1.71 -18.78 53.55
C ARG A 916 -2.35 -20.16 53.32
N ALA A 917 -1.59 -21.14 52.82
CA ALA A 917 -2.07 -22.51 52.66
C ALA A 917 -2.38 -23.19 54.01
N ALA A 918 -1.53 -23.00 55.02
CA ALA A 918 -1.79 -23.49 56.38
C ALA A 918 -3.01 -22.81 57.03
N ALA A 919 -3.16 -21.49 56.82
CA ALA A 919 -4.32 -20.74 57.29
C ALA A 919 -5.63 -21.25 56.64
N ALA A 920 -5.61 -21.57 55.35
CA ALA A 920 -6.77 -22.08 54.62
C ALA A 920 -7.30 -23.42 55.17
N VAL A 921 -6.47 -24.23 55.81
CA VAL A 921 -6.86 -25.48 56.49
C VAL A 921 -7.08 -25.33 58.00
N GLY A 922 -7.02 -24.09 58.52
CA GLY A 922 -7.27 -23.77 59.93
C GLY A 922 -6.07 -23.94 60.87
N GLU A 923 -4.88 -24.23 60.35
CA GLU A 923 -3.65 -24.43 61.14
C GLU A 923 -2.97 -23.09 61.45
N TRP A 924 -3.67 -22.21 62.18
CA TRP A 924 -3.28 -20.81 62.40
C TRP A 924 -1.93 -20.63 63.10
N ALA A 925 -1.58 -21.50 64.04
CA ALA A 925 -0.28 -21.46 64.72
C ALA A 925 0.89 -21.79 63.76
N VAL A 926 0.68 -22.74 62.85
CA VAL A 926 1.65 -23.09 61.81
C VAL A 926 1.75 -21.96 60.78
N ALA A 927 0.62 -21.40 60.39
CA ALA A 927 0.55 -20.26 59.47
C ALA A 927 1.36 -19.06 59.99
N GLN A 928 1.17 -18.70 61.27
CA GLN A 928 1.89 -17.62 61.93
C GLN A 928 3.42 -17.81 61.86
N SER A 929 3.91 -19.04 62.11
CA SER A 929 5.35 -19.35 62.01
C SER A 929 5.91 -19.05 60.61
N TYR A 930 5.16 -19.37 59.56
CA TYR A 930 5.57 -19.07 58.18
C TYR A 930 5.49 -17.57 57.87
N PHE A 931 4.46 -16.85 58.34
CA PHE A 931 4.38 -15.39 58.17
C PHE A 931 5.54 -14.67 58.86
N GLN A 932 5.91 -15.08 60.08
CA GLN A 932 7.09 -14.54 60.79
C GLN A 932 8.41 -14.87 60.09
N GLN A 933 8.52 -16.02 59.41
CA GLN A 933 9.66 -16.31 58.54
C GLN A 933 9.68 -15.38 57.34
N ALA A 934 8.55 -15.20 56.64
CA ALA A 934 8.45 -14.29 55.50
C ALA A 934 8.83 -12.85 55.89
N ILE A 935 8.36 -12.34 57.04
CA ILE A 935 8.72 -11.01 57.56
C ILE A 935 10.21 -10.88 57.89
N ARG A 936 10.86 -11.96 58.39
CA ARG A 936 12.31 -11.94 58.65
C ARG A 936 13.14 -11.92 57.36
N MET A 937 12.62 -12.52 56.29
CA MET A 937 13.26 -12.56 54.98
C MET A 937 13.07 -11.25 54.23
N ASP A 938 11.86 -10.68 54.30
CA ASP A 938 11.55 -9.36 53.76
C ASP A 938 10.71 -8.56 54.76
N ALA A 939 11.37 -7.60 55.41
CA ALA A 939 10.73 -6.73 56.41
C ALA A 939 9.77 -5.69 55.79
N GLN A 940 9.84 -5.47 54.46
CA GLN A 940 8.99 -4.54 53.72
C GLN A 940 7.73 -5.21 53.16
N LEU A 941 7.56 -6.52 53.36
CA LEU A 941 6.43 -7.27 52.86
C LEU A 941 5.16 -7.03 53.71
N ALA A 942 4.44 -5.95 53.38
CA ALA A 942 3.21 -5.54 54.07
C ALA A 942 2.14 -6.64 54.14
N GLU A 943 2.04 -7.48 53.10
CA GLU A 943 1.08 -8.59 53.06
C GLU A 943 1.40 -9.67 54.11
N ALA A 944 2.67 -9.96 54.39
CA ALA A 944 3.05 -10.91 55.43
C ALA A 944 2.69 -10.41 56.83
N ARG A 945 2.79 -9.09 57.07
CA ARG A 945 2.31 -8.42 58.30
C ARG A 945 0.80 -8.57 58.45
N LEU A 946 0.04 -8.31 57.38
CA LEU A 946 -1.41 -8.48 57.36
C LEU A 946 -1.82 -9.90 57.78
N TRP A 947 -1.28 -10.92 57.10
CA TRP A 947 -1.65 -12.31 57.38
C TRP A 947 -1.16 -12.81 58.75
N ASN A 948 -0.03 -12.30 59.25
CA ASN A 948 0.40 -12.55 60.62
C ASN A 948 -0.60 -11.97 61.65
N GLY A 949 -1.14 -10.78 61.38
CA GLY A 949 -2.21 -10.18 62.18
C GLY A 949 -3.49 -11.02 62.17
N GLU A 950 -3.88 -11.56 61.02
CA GLU A 950 -5.06 -12.45 60.94
C GLU A 950 -4.84 -13.76 61.70
N ALA A 951 -3.66 -14.36 61.61
CA ALA A 951 -3.32 -15.56 62.37
C ALA A 951 -3.32 -15.34 63.89
N LEU A 952 -2.89 -14.16 64.35
CA LEU A 952 -2.95 -13.77 65.77
C LEU A 952 -4.39 -13.57 66.24
N LEU A 953 -5.23 -12.92 65.41
CA LEU A 953 -6.62 -12.67 65.74
C LEU A 953 -7.42 -13.97 65.89
N GLN A 954 -7.19 -14.95 65.02
CA GLN A 954 -7.82 -16.28 65.10
C GLN A 954 -7.37 -17.08 66.32
N GLN A 955 -6.19 -16.78 66.85
CA GLN A 955 -5.68 -17.32 68.12
C GLN A 955 -6.11 -16.49 69.35
N ASN A 956 -7.00 -15.52 69.16
CA ASN A 956 -7.54 -14.62 70.18
C ASN A 956 -6.49 -13.66 70.81
N ASP A 957 -5.35 -13.43 70.14
CA ASP A 957 -4.39 -12.37 70.49
C ASP A 957 -4.73 -11.07 69.74
N ILE A 958 -5.71 -10.35 70.29
CA ILE A 958 -6.29 -9.16 69.67
C ILE A 958 -5.28 -8.00 69.61
N GLU A 959 -4.49 -7.81 70.66
CA GLU A 959 -3.50 -6.74 70.74
C GLU A 959 -2.31 -6.99 69.80
N GLY A 960 -1.82 -8.23 69.74
CA GLY A 960 -0.81 -8.65 68.76
C GLY A 960 -1.29 -8.43 67.33
N ALA A 961 -2.54 -8.84 67.02
CA ALA A 961 -3.13 -8.65 65.70
C ALA A 961 -3.18 -7.17 65.28
N ARG A 962 -3.65 -6.29 66.18
CA ARG A 962 -3.73 -4.84 65.92
C ARG A 962 -2.36 -4.24 65.58
N ASN A 963 -1.32 -4.63 66.32
CA ASN A 963 0.05 -4.13 66.09
C ASN A 963 0.59 -4.56 64.71
N GLU A 964 0.35 -5.80 64.30
CA GLU A 964 0.79 -6.28 62.99
C GLU A 964 0.03 -5.62 61.83
N TYR A 965 -1.28 -5.38 61.98
CA TYR A 965 -2.03 -4.61 60.98
C TYR A 965 -1.54 -3.16 60.86
N GLN A 966 -1.21 -2.50 61.97
CA GLN A 966 -0.63 -1.15 61.96
C GLN A 966 0.77 -1.13 61.32
N ALA A 967 1.58 -2.17 61.56
CA ALA A 967 2.85 -2.33 60.87
C ALA A 967 2.66 -2.50 59.35
N ALA A 968 1.64 -3.27 58.91
CA ALA A 968 1.28 -3.38 57.50
C ALA A 968 0.90 -2.01 56.90
N LEU A 969 0.11 -1.20 57.62
CA LEU A 969 -0.27 0.15 57.19
C LEU A 969 0.89 1.15 57.17
N THR A 970 1.90 0.95 58.03
CA THR A 970 3.12 1.78 58.01
C THR A 970 3.91 1.54 56.72
N LEU A 971 3.95 0.29 56.25
CA LEU A 971 4.60 -0.10 55.00
C LEU A 971 3.76 0.28 53.77
N ARG A 972 2.43 0.16 53.86
CA ARG A 972 1.49 0.49 52.80
C ARG A 972 0.33 1.33 53.37
N PRO A 973 0.42 2.67 53.33
CA PRO A 973 -0.61 3.55 53.91
C PRO A 973 -2.00 3.42 53.27
N ASN A 974 -2.06 3.07 51.98
CA ASN A 974 -3.31 2.87 51.25
C ASN A 974 -3.62 1.37 51.11
N TYR A 975 -3.84 0.67 52.23
CA TYR A 975 -4.08 -0.77 52.25
C TYR A 975 -5.45 -1.12 52.90
N PRO A 976 -6.54 -1.23 52.11
CA PRO A 976 -7.88 -1.40 52.65
C PRO A 976 -8.06 -2.67 53.50
N GLU A 977 -7.41 -3.77 53.15
CA GLU A 977 -7.45 -5.04 53.89
C GLU A 977 -6.84 -4.91 55.29
N ALA A 978 -5.72 -4.19 55.41
CA ALA A 978 -5.08 -3.96 56.71
C ALA A 978 -5.91 -3.01 57.57
N GLN A 979 -6.52 -1.99 56.98
CA GLN A 979 -7.43 -1.09 57.68
C GLN A 979 -8.70 -1.82 58.18
N TYR A 980 -9.24 -2.73 57.37
CA TYR A 980 -10.32 -3.64 57.77
C TYR A 980 -9.88 -4.59 58.89
N GLY A 981 -8.65 -5.12 58.83
CA GLY A 981 -8.06 -5.94 59.89
C GLY A 981 -7.99 -5.19 61.24
N VAL A 982 -7.56 -3.92 61.23
CA VAL A 982 -7.58 -3.05 62.42
C VAL A 982 -8.99 -2.93 62.98
N ALA A 983 -9.99 -2.67 62.13
CA ALA A 983 -11.38 -2.57 62.56
C ALA A 983 -11.89 -3.87 63.19
N LYS A 984 -11.54 -5.02 62.60
CA LYS A 984 -11.93 -6.35 63.11
C LYS A 984 -11.33 -6.61 64.50
N ALA A 985 -10.06 -6.25 64.71
CA ALA A 985 -9.42 -6.34 66.03
C ALA A 985 -10.07 -5.38 67.05
N GLN A 986 -10.41 -4.16 66.64
CA GLN A 986 -11.10 -3.18 67.49
C GLN A 986 -12.51 -3.65 67.89
N ALA A 987 -13.28 -4.18 66.94
CA ALA A 987 -14.59 -4.76 67.19
C ALA A 987 -14.51 -5.94 68.18
N ALA A 988 -13.53 -6.83 68.01
CA ALA A 988 -13.28 -7.95 68.94
C ALA A 988 -12.88 -7.45 70.35
N ALA A 989 -12.21 -6.31 70.46
CA ALA A 989 -11.87 -5.65 71.72
C ALA A 989 -13.04 -4.86 72.35
N GLY A 990 -14.21 -4.79 71.69
CA GLY A 990 -15.35 -3.96 72.12
C GLY A 990 -15.18 -2.45 71.89
N GLN A 991 -14.16 -2.04 71.13
CA GLN A 991 -13.86 -0.64 70.76
C GLN A 991 -14.68 -0.23 69.54
N LEU A 992 -16.00 -0.15 69.72
CA LEU A 992 -16.96 -0.06 68.60
C LEU A 992 -16.85 1.28 67.83
N ALA A 993 -16.54 2.39 68.50
CA ALA A 993 -16.44 3.70 67.86
C ALA A 993 -15.20 3.79 66.96
N GLU A 994 -14.07 3.26 67.43
CA GLU A 994 -12.83 3.19 66.69
C GLU A 994 -12.93 2.20 65.52
N ALA A 995 -13.62 1.07 65.72
CA ALA A 995 -13.90 0.12 64.66
C ALA A 995 -14.65 0.78 63.48
N HIS A 996 -15.69 1.58 63.75
CA HIS A 996 -16.39 2.34 62.71
C HIS A 996 -15.51 3.32 61.96
N GLN A 997 -14.61 4.04 62.65
CA GLN A 997 -13.68 4.96 61.98
C GLN A 997 -12.73 4.21 61.05
N SER A 998 -12.20 3.08 61.52
CA SER A 998 -11.33 2.22 60.72
C SER A 998 -12.08 1.65 59.50
N LEU A 999 -13.34 1.23 59.67
CA LEU A 999 -14.19 0.76 58.56
C LEU A 999 -14.46 1.85 57.54
N ALA A 1000 -14.79 3.07 57.98
CA ALA A 1000 -14.98 4.20 57.09
C ALA A 1000 -13.73 4.45 56.24
N ARG A 1001 -12.54 4.37 56.84
CA ARG A 1001 -11.27 4.51 56.10
C ARG A 1001 -11.04 3.36 55.12
N ALA A 1002 -11.36 2.12 55.50
CA ALA A 1002 -11.26 0.97 54.59
C ALA A 1002 -12.21 1.14 53.38
N LEU A 1003 -13.41 1.67 53.61
CA LEU A 1003 -14.43 1.92 52.60
C LEU A 1003 -14.14 3.15 51.72
N GLU A 1004 -13.39 4.14 52.22
CA GLU A 1004 -12.84 5.23 51.40
C GLU A 1004 -11.82 4.70 50.40
N LEU A 1005 -10.98 3.76 50.82
CA LEU A 1005 -9.94 3.13 49.99
C LEU A 1005 -10.53 2.11 49.02
N ARG A 1006 -11.56 1.35 49.42
CA ARG A 1006 -12.31 0.42 48.57
C ARG A 1006 -13.81 0.55 48.81
N ARG A 1007 -14.50 1.23 47.89
CA ARG A 1007 -15.91 1.61 48.03
C ARG A 1007 -16.89 0.44 48.02
N ASP A 1008 -16.51 -0.67 47.42
CA ASP A 1008 -17.29 -1.90 47.22
C ASP A 1008 -16.79 -3.06 48.11
N TYR A 1009 -16.22 -2.75 49.28
CA TYR A 1009 -15.69 -3.78 50.17
C TYR A 1009 -16.79 -4.45 51.02
N ALA A 1010 -17.43 -5.48 50.46
CA ALA A 1010 -18.57 -6.16 51.08
C ALA A 1010 -18.31 -6.66 52.51
N ALA A 1011 -17.14 -7.27 52.78
CA ALA A 1011 -16.78 -7.75 54.12
C ALA A 1011 -16.70 -6.61 55.15
N ALA A 1012 -16.21 -5.43 54.74
CA ALA A 1012 -16.18 -4.25 55.60
C ALA A 1012 -17.59 -3.75 55.90
N PHE A 1013 -18.52 -3.76 54.94
CA PHE A 1013 -19.92 -3.43 55.18
C PHE A 1013 -20.61 -4.43 56.11
N VAL A 1014 -20.34 -5.73 56.00
CA VAL A 1014 -20.87 -6.73 56.94
C VAL A 1014 -20.39 -6.44 58.36
N LEU A 1015 -19.09 -6.19 58.54
CA LEU A 1015 -18.54 -5.86 59.86
C LEU A 1015 -19.09 -4.55 60.41
N ASP A 1016 -19.27 -3.52 59.56
CA ASP A 1016 -19.92 -2.25 59.93
C ASP A 1016 -21.35 -2.45 60.44
N GLY A 1017 -22.08 -3.36 59.79
CA GLY A 1017 -23.40 -3.78 60.25
C GLY A 1017 -23.34 -4.45 61.62
N VAL A 1018 -22.40 -5.40 61.81
CA VAL A 1018 -22.23 -6.10 63.10
C VAL A 1018 -21.84 -5.15 64.22
N VAL A 1019 -20.94 -4.21 63.97
CA VAL A 1019 -20.55 -3.18 64.95
C VAL A 1019 -21.76 -2.29 65.27
N SER A 1020 -22.56 -1.90 64.29
CA SER A 1020 -23.81 -1.15 64.49
C SER A 1020 -24.83 -1.91 65.33
N GLU A 1021 -24.99 -3.22 65.10
CA GLU A 1021 -25.85 -4.10 65.92
C GLU A 1021 -25.39 -4.12 67.38
N GLN A 1022 -24.08 -4.23 67.62
CA GLN A 1022 -23.50 -4.22 68.97
C GLN A 1022 -23.67 -2.88 69.68
N GLN A 1023 -23.75 -1.78 68.92
CA GLN A 1023 -24.09 -0.44 69.44
C GLN A 1023 -25.61 -0.26 69.68
N GLY A 1024 -26.44 -1.17 69.19
CA GLY A 1024 -27.90 -1.09 69.27
C GLY A 1024 -28.56 -0.24 68.17
N ASP A 1025 -27.81 0.24 67.17
CA ASP A 1025 -28.35 0.98 66.03
C ASP A 1025 -28.77 0.03 64.90
N ARG A 1026 -30.02 -0.42 64.97
CA ARG A 1026 -30.61 -1.32 63.97
C ARG A 1026 -30.75 -0.68 62.58
N ASN A 1027 -30.92 0.64 62.49
CA ASN A 1027 -31.08 1.32 61.20
C ASN A 1027 -29.73 1.41 60.47
N ALA A 1028 -28.67 1.76 61.19
CA ALA A 1028 -27.31 1.74 60.66
C ALA A 1028 -26.91 0.31 60.23
N ALA A 1029 -27.20 -0.69 61.06
CA ALA A 1029 -26.94 -2.09 60.74
C ALA A 1029 -27.61 -2.53 59.42
N ARG A 1030 -28.90 -2.21 59.25
CA ARG A 1030 -29.66 -2.51 58.03
C ARG A 1030 -29.02 -1.86 56.80
N GLN A 1031 -28.68 -0.57 56.87
CA GLN A 1031 -28.05 0.14 55.76
C GLN A 1031 -26.69 -0.47 55.38
N ALA A 1032 -25.91 -0.90 56.37
CA ALA A 1032 -24.64 -1.55 56.13
C ALA A 1032 -24.83 -2.91 55.43
N TYR A 1033 -25.78 -3.74 55.87
CA TYR A 1033 -26.08 -5.01 55.18
C TYR A 1033 -26.65 -4.81 53.77
N ASP A 1034 -27.47 -3.78 53.54
CA ASP A 1034 -27.96 -3.44 52.20
C ASP A 1034 -26.79 -3.09 51.26
N LYS A 1035 -25.82 -2.31 51.75
CA LYS A 1035 -24.59 -2.01 50.99
C LYS A 1035 -23.71 -3.25 50.80
N ALA A 1036 -23.62 -4.12 51.80
CA ALA A 1036 -22.87 -5.38 51.69
C ALA A 1036 -23.45 -6.28 50.58
N ILE A 1037 -24.77 -6.45 50.53
CA ILE A 1037 -25.47 -7.26 49.52
C ILE A 1037 -25.38 -6.59 48.13
N ALA A 1038 -25.42 -5.26 48.07
CA ALA A 1038 -25.23 -4.53 46.81
C ALA A 1038 -23.79 -4.67 46.26
N ALA A 1039 -22.79 -4.72 47.15
CA ALA A 1039 -21.39 -4.94 46.79
C ALA A 1039 -21.11 -6.40 46.44
N ASP A 1040 -21.65 -7.35 47.21
CA ASP A 1040 -21.54 -8.78 46.98
C ASP A 1040 -22.82 -9.51 47.44
N ASN A 1041 -23.63 -9.89 46.46
CA ASN A 1041 -24.87 -10.63 46.67
C ASN A 1041 -24.65 -12.12 47.03
N SER A 1042 -23.40 -12.58 47.14
CA SER A 1042 -23.06 -13.93 47.58
C SER A 1042 -22.78 -14.05 49.08
N SER A 1043 -22.86 -12.94 49.84
CA SER A 1043 -22.64 -12.93 51.27
C SER A 1043 -23.81 -13.54 52.06
N ALA A 1044 -23.71 -14.84 52.35
CA ALA A 1044 -24.69 -15.56 53.18
C ALA A 1044 -24.92 -14.91 54.55
N GLU A 1045 -23.86 -14.37 55.16
CA GLU A 1045 -23.91 -13.70 56.46
C GLU A 1045 -24.69 -12.39 56.40
N ALA A 1046 -24.53 -11.59 55.34
CA ALA A 1046 -25.26 -10.33 55.18
C ALA A 1046 -26.78 -10.58 55.03
N HIS A 1047 -27.16 -11.56 54.21
CA HIS A 1047 -28.54 -11.99 54.05
C HIS A 1047 -29.11 -12.54 55.37
N TYR A 1048 -28.36 -13.39 56.08
CA TYR A 1048 -28.77 -13.94 57.36
C TYR A 1048 -29.06 -12.82 58.38
N ARG A 1049 -28.13 -11.88 58.58
CA ARG A 1049 -28.28 -10.80 59.55
C ARG A 1049 -29.39 -9.81 59.19
N ARG A 1050 -29.53 -9.48 57.90
CA ARG A 1050 -30.68 -8.68 57.43
C ARG A 1050 -32.01 -9.40 57.70
N GLY A 1051 -32.05 -10.72 57.48
CA GLY A 1051 -33.19 -11.56 57.81
C GLY A 1051 -33.54 -11.54 59.30
N LEU A 1052 -32.55 -11.53 60.20
CA LEU A 1052 -32.79 -11.38 61.64
C LEU A 1052 -33.38 -10.02 62.01
N LEU A 1053 -32.94 -8.93 61.36
CA LEU A 1053 -33.55 -7.61 61.55
C LEU A 1053 -35.01 -7.60 61.08
N ASP A 1054 -35.31 -8.28 59.96
CA ASP A 1054 -36.69 -8.43 59.47
C ASP A 1054 -37.58 -9.25 60.43
N ILE A 1055 -37.03 -10.30 61.06
CA ILE A 1055 -37.73 -11.03 62.14
C ILE A 1055 -38.03 -10.08 63.31
N ALA A 1056 -37.06 -9.26 63.73
CA ALA A 1056 -37.24 -8.32 64.83
C ALA A 1056 -38.30 -7.24 64.51
N ASP A 1057 -38.41 -6.84 63.24
CA ASP A 1057 -39.41 -5.88 62.74
C ASP A 1057 -40.78 -6.55 62.44
N SER A 1058 -40.95 -7.84 62.75
CA SER A 1058 -42.15 -8.64 62.44
C SER A 1058 -42.48 -8.73 60.94
N ASN A 1059 -41.50 -8.51 60.07
CA ASN A 1059 -41.60 -8.66 58.62
C ASN A 1059 -41.24 -10.11 58.22
N THR A 1060 -42.10 -11.06 58.56
CA THR A 1060 -41.84 -12.50 58.35
C THR A 1060 -41.58 -12.86 56.88
N ALA A 1061 -42.27 -12.20 55.94
CA ALA A 1061 -42.11 -12.42 54.50
C ALA A 1061 -40.76 -11.90 53.96
N GLY A 1062 -40.27 -10.78 54.50
CA GLY A 1062 -38.92 -10.28 54.21
C GLY A 1062 -37.86 -11.22 54.77
N ALA A 1063 -37.98 -11.57 56.05
CA ALA A 1063 -37.07 -12.48 56.72
C ALA A 1063 -36.92 -13.83 55.99
N ARG A 1064 -38.04 -14.45 55.59
CA ARG A 1064 -38.01 -15.70 54.84
C ARG A 1064 -37.19 -15.59 53.56
N ARG A 1065 -37.41 -14.54 52.75
CA ARG A 1065 -36.67 -14.32 51.50
C ARG A 1065 -35.16 -14.20 51.74
N GLU A 1066 -34.77 -13.44 52.75
CA GLU A 1066 -33.36 -13.25 53.08
C GLU A 1066 -32.71 -14.53 53.60
N LEU A 1067 -33.41 -15.26 54.47
CA LEU A 1067 -32.92 -16.51 55.03
C LEU A 1067 -32.86 -17.63 53.99
N GLU A 1068 -33.80 -17.69 53.03
CA GLU A 1068 -33.72 -18.55 51.84
C GLU A 1068 -32.46 -18.26 51.00
N ALA A 1069 -32.13 -16.97 50.81
CA ALA A 1069 -30.90 -16.60 50.13
C ALA A 1069 -29.66 -17.04 50.93
N ALA A 1070 -29.65 -16.83 52.25
CA ALA A 1070 -28.55 -17.22 53.12
C ALA A 1070 -28.26 -18.73 53.09
N VAL A 1071 -29.28 -19.58 53.20
CA VAL A 1071 -29.11 -21.05 53.16
C VAL A 1071 -28.78 -21.57 51.76
N ARG A 1072 -29.23 -20.89 50.70
CA ARG A 1072 -28.83 -21.21 49.33
C ARG A 1072 -27.33 -20.92 49.12
N LEU A 1073 -26.84 -19.82 49.68
CA LEU A 1073 -25.44 -19.40 49.57
C LEU A 1073 -24.53 -20.24 50.49
N ARG A 1074 -25.02 -20.63 51.66
CA ARG A 1074 -24.32 -21.51 52.61
C ARG A 1074 -25.26 -22.57 53.16
N SER A 1075 -25.27 -23.73 52.50
CA SER A 1075 -26.20 -24.83 52.81
C SER A 1075 -25.99 -25.49 54.17
N ASN A 1076 -24.82 -25.33 54.79
CA ASN A 1076 -24.54 -25.84 56.14
C ASN A 1076 -24.72 -24.78 57.23
N PHE A 1077 -25.48 -23.70 56.97
CA PHE A 1077 -25.70 -22.62 57.93
C PHE A 1077 -26.84 -22.96 58.90
N ALA A 1078 -26.50 -23.71 59.96
CA ALA A 1078 -27.47 -24.23 60.94
C ALA A 1078 -28.38 -23.14 61.54
N GLU A 1079 -27.83 -21.97 61.88
CA GLU A 1079 -28.59 -20.85 62.45
C GLU A 1079 -29.55 -20.23 61.43
N ALA A 1080 -29.12 -20.08 60.16
CA ALA A 1080 -29.99 -19.58 59.11
C ALA A 1080 -31.16 -20.54 58.83
N HIS A 1081 -30.91 -21.85 58.82
CA HIS A 1081 -31.97 -22.87 58.72
C HIS A 1081 -32.94 -22.80 59.91
N TYR A 1082 -32.44 -22.62 61.13
CA TYR A 1082 -33.30 -22.45 62.30
C TYR A 1082 -34.22 -21.23 62.17
N TRP A 1083 -33.66 -20.06 61.83
CA TRP A 1083 -34.46 -18.84 61.67
C TRP A 1083 -35.40 -18.90 60.46
N LEU A 1084 -35.02 -19.62 59.40
CA LEU A 1084 -35.90 -19.86 58.25
C LEU A 1084 -37.10 -20.73 58.65
N GLY A 1085 -36.89 -21.79 59.42
CA GLY A 1085 -37.98 -22.62 59.98
C GLY A 1085 -38.92 -21.79 60.88
N ARG A 1086 -38.36 -20.88 61.68
CA ARG A 1086 -39.15 -19.92 62.49
C ARG A 1086 -39.98 -18.97 61.61
N ALA A 1087 -39.43 -18.49 60.50
CA ALA A 1087 -40.16 -17.66 59.55
C ALA A 1087 -41.33 -18.43 58.91
N TYR A 1088 -41.11 -19.68 58.48
CA TYR A 1088 -42.17 -20.55 57.95
C TYR A 1088 -43.30 -20.81 58.96
N LEU A 1089 -42.98 -21.07 60.23
CA LEU A 1089 -44.00 -21.18 61.28
C LEU A 1089 -44.81 -19.90 61.47
N GLY A 1090 -44.16 -18.74 61.38
CA GLY A 1090 -44.83 -17.44 61.45
C GLY A 1090 -45.81 -17.19 60.29
N GLU A 1091 -45.60 -17.83 59.15
CA GLU A 1091 -46.49 -17.79 57.98
C GLU A 1091 -47.54 -18.92 57.96
N GLY A 1092 -47.58 -19.78 58.97
CA GLY A 1092 -48.51 -20.91 59.04
C GLY A 1092 -48.16 -22.07 58.10
N GLN A 1093 -46.87 -22.25 57.81
CA GLN A 1093 -46.32 -23.29 56.94
C GLN A 1093 -45.50 -24.30 57.76
N PRO A 1094 -46.15 -25.18 58.54
CA PRO A 1094 -45.46 -26.05 59.48
C PRO A 1094 -44.68 -27.20 58.82
N GLU A 1095 -45.06 -27.62 57.61
CA GLU A 1095 -44.36 -28.66 56.85
C GLU A 1095 -42.96 -28.18 56.43
N GLN A 1096 -42.88 -27.02 55.77
CA GLN A 1096 -41.62 -26.38 55.39
C GLN A 1096 -40.76 -26.06 56.62
N ALA A 1097 -41.40 -25.65 57.74
CA ALA A 1097 -40.67 -25.39 58.96
C ALA A 1097 -39.99 -26.65 59.53
N ASP A 1098 -40.66 -27.80 59.53
CA ASP A 1098 -40.10 -29.07 60.02
C ASP A 1098 -38.83 -29.47 59.25
N GLU A 1099 -38.86 -29.31 57.93
CA GLU A 1099 -37.72 -29.58 57.05
C GLU A 1099 -36.52 -28.69 57.39
N GLN A 1100 -36.74 -27.39 57.57
CA GLN A 1100 -35.67 -26.46 57.90
C GLN A 1100 -35.09 -26.70 59.30
N PHE A 1101 -35.91 -27.04 60.29
CA PHE A 1101 -35.41 -27.45 61.61
C PHE A 1101 -34.62 -28.75 61.54
N ALA A 1102 -35.04 -29.72 60.71
CA ALA A 1102 -34.28 -30.94 60.50
C ALA A 1102 -32.90 -30.65 59.90
N LEU A 1103 -32.80 -29.76 58.92
CA LEU A 1103 -31.53 -29.30 58.35
C LEU A 1103 -30.68 -28.57 59.39
N ALA A 1104 -31.26 -27.67 60.19
CA ALA A 1104 -30.56 -26.99 61.28
C ALA A 1104 -29.95 -27.99 62.28
N LEU A 1105 -30.66 -29.08 62.58
CA LEU A 1105 -30.19 -30.16 63.45
C LEU A 1105 -29.08 -31.01 62.82
N VAL A 1106 -29.20 -31.32 61.52
CA VAL A 1106 -28.12 -32.01 60.80
C VAL A 1106 -26.83 -31.19 60.83
N HIS A 1107 -26.93 -29.88 60.57
CA HIS A 1107 -25.78 -28.99 60.50
C HIS A 1107 -25.21 -28.59 61.86
N SER A 1108 -25.93 -28.80 62.96
CA SER A 1108 -25.46 -28.58 64.33
C SER A 1108 -25.00 -29.86 65.05
N ASN A 1109 -24.82 -30.97 64.34
CA ASN A 1109 -24.55 -32.30 64.91
C ASN A 1109 -25.58 -32.71 65.97
N GLN A 1110 -26.86 -32.45 65.67
CA GLN A 1110 -28.03 -32.68 66.50
C GLN A 1110 -28.06 -31.85 67.78
N ASN A 1111 -27.08 -31.00 68.08
CA ASN A 1111 -27.01 -30.25 69.32
C ASN A 1111 -27.59 -28.83 69.16
N TYR A 1112 -28.92 -28.74 69.07
CA TYR A 1112 -29.62 -27.46 68.92
C TYR A 1112 -31.02 -27.53 69.57
N PRO A 1113 -31.11 -27.41 70.90
CA PRO A 1113 -32.34 -27.65 71.66
C PRO A 1113 -33.48 -26.68 71.27
N GLU A 1114 -33.14 -25.46 70.89
CA GLU A 1114 -34.06 -24.47 70.29
C GLU A 1114 -34.75 -25.04 69.05
N ALA A 1115 -33.97 -25.59 68.11
CA ALA A 1115 -34.47 -26.12 66.85
C ALA A 1115 -35.33 -27.37 67.09
N GLN A 1116 -34.96 -28.24 68.04
CA GLN A 1116 -35.75 -29.41 68.41
C GLN A 1116 -37.10 -29.03 69.02
N TYR A 1117 -37.13 -28.01 69.88
CA TYR A 1117 -38.36 -27.51 70.46
C TYR A 1117 -39.30 -26.99 69.35
N TYR A 1118 -38.81 -26.12 68.46
CA TYR A 1118 -39.64 -25.57 67.39
C TYR A 1118 -40.01 -26.60 66.30
N GLN A 1119 -39.22 -27.66 66.13
CA GLN A 1119 -39.60 -28.83 65.34
C GLN A 1119 -40.81 -29.55 65.95
N GLY A 1120 -40.84 -29.70 67.28
CA GLY A 1120 -42.00 -30.20 68.01
C GLY A 1120 -43.25 -29.33 67.81
N VAL A 1121 -43.09 -28.00 67.84
CA VAL A 1121 -44.17 -27.04 67.58
C VAL A 1121 -44.73 -27.18 66.16
N ALA A 1122 -43.86 -27.32 65.16
CA ALA A 1122 -44.26 -27.52 63.77
C ALA A 1122 -45.08 -28.80 63.61
N ARG A 1123 -44.61 -29.92 64.16
CA ARG A 1123 -45.28 -31.22 64.10
C ARG A 1123 -46.62 -31.25 64.83
N GLU A 1124 -46.71 -30.54 65.94
CA GLU A 1124 -47.96 -30.37 66.67
C GLU A 1124 -49.00 -29.60 65.84
N GLN A 1125 -48.60 -28.54 65.13
CA GLN A 1125 -49.48 -27.80 64.22
C GLN A 1125 -49.95 -28.65 63.03
N MET A 1126 -49.14 -29.62 62.59
CA MET A 1126 -49.51 -30.61 61.55
C MET A 1126 -50.44 -31.72 62.08
N GLY A 1127 -50.61 -31.84 63.41
CA GLY A 1127 -51.36 -32.93 64.03
C GLY A 1127 -50.57 -34.24 64.21
N ASP A 1128 -49.27 -34.26 63.93
CA ASP A 1128 -48.39 -35.40 64.21
C ASP A 1128 -47.92 -35.37 65.67
N ILE A 1129 -48.84 -35.72 66.57
CA ILE A 1129 -48.62 -35.67 68.02
C ILE A 1129 -47.49 -36.59 68.47
N ALA A 1130 -47.31 -37.75 67.82
CA ALA A 1130 -46.28 -38.72 68.19
C ALA A 1130 -44.87 -38.17 67.91
N SER A 1131 -44.66 -37.60 66.72
CA SER A 1131 -43.38 -37.00 66.35
C SER A 1131 -43.11 -35.68 67.07
N ALA A 1132 -44.17 -34.91 67.39
CA ALA A 1132 -44.07 -33.72 68.23
C ALA A 1132 -43.58 -34.06 69.64
N PHE A 1133 -44.17 -35.09 70.27
CA PHE A 1133 -43.75 -35.57 71.58
C PHE A 1133 -42.28 -36.00 71.59
N ALA A 1134 -41.84 -36.74 70.56
CA ALA A 1134 -40.44 -37.15 70.43
C ALA A 1134 -39.47 -35.96 70.32
N ALA A 1135 -39.83 -34.94 69.54
CA ALA A 1135 -39.01 -33.73 69.36
C ALA A 1135 -38.91 -32.90 70.66
N TYR A 1136 -40.02 -32.72 71.38
CA TYR A 1136 -39.99 -32.05 72.69
C TYR A 1136 -39.17 -32.83 73.73
N GLN A 1137 -39.28 -34.17 73.74
CA GLN A 1137 -38.47 -35.00 74.63
C GLN A 1137 -36.98 -34.90 74.30
N ALA A 1138 -36.62 -34.81 73.01
CA ALA A 1138 -35.23 -34.59 72.59
C ALA A 1138 -34.69 -33.24 73.08
N ALA A 1139 -35.46 -32.16 72.90
CA ALA A 1139 -35.10 -30.82 73.37
C ALA A 1139 -34.86 -30.79 74.90
N LEU A 1140 -35.74 -31.46 75.66
CA LEU A 1140 -35.63 -31.60 77.12
C LEU A 1140 -34.36 -32.36 77.53
N ASN A 1141 -34.05 -33.46 76.85
CA ASN A 1141 -32.90 -34.30 77.15
C ASN A 1141 -31.56 -33.59 76.87
N GLN A 1142 -31.51 -32.68 75.89
CA GLN A 1142 -30.29 -31.96 75.53
C GLN A 1142 -29.96 -30.80 76.47
N ALA A 1143 -30.95 -30.11 77.01
CA ALA A 1143 -30.71 -28.90 77.77
C ALA A 1143 -31.65 -28.76 78.98
N THR A 1144 -31.56 -29.70 79.92
CA THR A 1144 -32.46 -29.86 81.09
C THR A 1144 -32.68 -28.61 81.97
N ASN A 1145 -31.82 -27.61 81.90
CA ASN A 1145 -31.93 -26.34 82.62
C ASN A 1145 -32.05 -25.09 81.71
N SER A 1146 -32.44 -25.27 80.45
CA SER A 1146 -32.67 -24.15 79.51
C SER A 1146 -34.13 -23.66 79.55
N ALA A 1147 -34.36 -22.43 79.10
CA ALA A 1147 -35.72 -21.91 78.87
C ALA A 1147 -36.52 -22.84 77.93
N TRP A 1148 -35.86 -23.42 76.94
CA TRP A 1148 -36.47 -24.34 75.98
C TRP A 1148 -36.82 -25.70 76.56
N ALA A 1149 -36.07 -26.20 77.55
CA ALA A 1149 -36.48 -27.40 78.29
C ALA A 1149 -37.72 -27.17 79.14
N GLN A 1150 -37.88 -25.97 79.72
CA GLN A 1150 -39.10 -25.62 80.46
C GLN A 1150 -40.31 -25.56 79.51
N GLU A 1151 -40.14 -24.94 78.35
CA GLU A 1151 -41.17 -24.87 77.31
C GLU A 1151 -41.51 -26.26 76.74
N ALA A 1152 -40.49 -27.10 76.49
CA ALA A 1152 -40.69 -28.47 76.04
C ALA A 1152 -41.41 -29.33 77.09
N GLN A 1153 -41.06 -29.20 78.38
CA GLN A 1153 -41.73 -29.88 79.49
C GLN A 1153 -43.19 -29.46 79.60
N ALA A 1154 -43.49 -28.18 79.42
CA ALA A 1154 -44.86 -27.66 79.40
C ALA A 1154 -45.66 -28.26 78.22
N ALA A 1155 -45.06 -28.31 77.02
CA ALA A 1155 -45.67 -28.91 75.84
C ALA A 1155 -45.93 -30.42 76.01
N LEU A 1156 -44.97 -31.18 76.56
CA LEU A 1156 -45.13 -32.62 76.86
C LEU A 1156 -46.24 -32.88 77.88
N THR A 1157 -46.33 -32.04 78.92
CA THR A 1157 -47.39 -32.14 79.94
C THR A 1157 -48.77 -31.86 79.34
N ARG A 1158 -48.85 -30.94 78.36
CA ARG A 1158 -50.07 -30.65 77.61
C ARG A 1158 -50.49 -31.82 76.71
N LEU A 1159 -49.55 -32.40 75.97
CA LEU A 1159 -49.82 -33.48 75.01
C LEU A 1159 -50.04 -34.86 75.65
N GLY A 1160 -49.57 -35.06 76.89
CA GLY A 1160 -49.75 -36.31 77.64
C GLY A 1160 -51.09 -36.43 78.40
N ARG A 1161 -51.98 -35.46 78.28
CA ARG A 1161 -53.37 -35.50 78.80
C ARG A 1161 -54.33 -35.77 77.65
#